data_AF-A0A1J0U0A8-F1
#
_entry.id   AF-A0A1J0U0A8-F1
#
_cell.length_a   1.000
_cell.length_b   1.000
_cell.length_c   1.000
_cell.angle_alpha   90.00
_cell.angle_beta   90.00
_cell.angle_gamma   90.00
#
_symmetry.space_group_name_H-M   'P 1'
#
loop_
_entity.id
_entity.type
_entity.pdbx_description
1 polymer ?
#
loop_
_entity_poly.entity_id
_entity_poly.type
_entity_poly.pdbx_seq_one_letter_code
_entity_poly.pdbx_strand_id
1 'polypeptide(L)'
;MTSIIPENLKKAKKQITTYLSWMDLIVFTIYIPIWGSMFALTIIPFWIRGILAFIIFLSLFWTLFNSPKYNLKFYMLFLNWLKFKISKKTFSNKELSANTSLLVPYNKIIDDFIETDVLQTKKRQYIGVLEIKGYDLSTYDESEQMIKLDQIADIFRYLNLPFTLVVVNKPLNLEDNVLFYKTVKEKLKKLSEFKKITKEEFQSRCEWLDSYIENLGMNNNRSIMHYKNVKKFYMYIYAEKIQELKQQISLAEDKIFNSGLSCLPLNKYELVNSIKSIFNPFEPEWSHKNIDDNINNLKKLFRMEQIIFNKNAINANGIYYGVTGIHDYPFFPNNGWTANIAPTDTTLIWNFNNVSSEEITKDLEGAISMNETSLFQTKSSKRIGISKLGNKLEILGNMVNTITSGSETIKRGNLLFLHYGVDKKTVLNSVNRLSQLLKEEKILIDRLIYRQFEGYSSIIPKSTDSLLFELGREMPCSTIANGFMWINNSLNDKKGMLLGFNTTGDILLWDQFFRNMERKNSNLFLIGTSGDGKTTFLKKIIAYNTSLGKKVIVIDPEREYTDLCKHLNGIVIDLGSGVTGIINPLQVIPGFEEKQTTQSLISDHLQCLEIFFKYIIELNDDELRILIKCIYELYDDFKIINKKIEDIKNNEFPIFSDLLIKLESKKNENVLCKRLYEIIKWDFTGTGKYSLLWNNYSTINFNQNLFYVLDIKTLFQKNQRICAAQMCLVLRYVYNLIDINRFKEKNNLLIVIDEAHIIIDPKNPEGLMFMFRMVKMIRKYSGGIIVATQNIHDFKQTDVIERETTAVLNNSQYVGIMGLKQKDLIDVQDLYRASGGLSKQEITFISKAATGEMLFCLSDHIRHCITVEYNNFEVEKLFVKNGGE
;
A
#
# COMPACT_ATOMS: atom_id res chain seq x y z
N MET A 1 9.43 25.52 -5.70
CA MET A 1 9.49 26.54 -4.63
C MET A 1 10.05 25.87 -3.38
N THR A 2 10.98 26.52 -2.68
CA THR A 2 11.50 26.01 -1.41
C THR A 2 10.46 26.26 -0.31
N SER A 3 10.11 25.23 0.46
CA SER A 3 9.25 25.36 1.64
C SER A 3 9.87 26.28 2.68
N ILE A 4 9.09 27.17 3.30
CA ILE A 4 9.60 28.13 4.28
C ILE A 4 8.69 28.13 5.52
N ILE A 5 9.28 27.89 6.70
CA ILE A 5 8.63 28.08 7.99
C ILE A 5 9.40 29.18 8.75
N PRO A 6 8.88 30.40 8.87
CA PRO A 6 9.53 31.44 9.65
C PRO A 6 9.51 31.11 11.15
N GLU A 7 10.42 31.74 11.91
CA GLU A 7 10.30 31.80 13.36
C GLU A 7 8.98 32.47 13.76
N ASN A 8 8.45 32.15 14.95
CA ASN A 8 7.18 32.71 15.41
C ASN A 8 7.26 34.25 15.42
N LEU A 9 6.54 34.89 14.48
CA LEU A 9 6.67 36.32 14.19
C LEU A 9 6.24 37.17 15.40
N LYS A 10 5.20 36.73 16.12
CA LYS A 10 4.73 37.39 17.35
C LYS A 10 5.72 37.31 18.50
N LYS A 11 6.47 36.21 18.63
CA LYS A 11 7.55 36.08 19.62
C LYS A 11 8.75 36.93 19.21
N ALA A 12 9.14 36.91 17.93
CA ALA A 12 10.23 37.71 17.40
C ALA A 12 10.03 39.21 17.66
N LYS A 13 8.81 39.71 17.44
CA LYS A 13 8.42 41.11 17.73
C LYS A 13 8.60 41.53 19.20
N LYS A 14 8.53 40.59 20.14
CA LYS A 14 8.63 40.85 21.59
C LYS A 14 10.04 40.66 22.16
N GLN A 15 11.03 40.35 21.32
CA GLN A 15 12.43 40.29 21.73
C GLN A 15 13.04 41.70 21.79
N ILE A 16 13.99 41.94 22.69
CA ILE A 16 14.72 43.22 22.84
C ILE A 16 16.18 43.01 22.43
N THR A 17 16.74 41.85 22.78
CA THR A 17 18.03 41.35 22.30
C THR A 17 17.88 39.86 21.97
N THR A 18 18.94 39.25 21.44
CA THR A 18 19.01 37.81 21.18
C THR A 18 18.70 36.92 22.40
N TYR A 19 18.76 37.44 23.62
CA TYR A 19 18.56 36.67 24.86
C TYR A 19 17.46 37.21 25.79
N LEU A 20 17.02 38.46 25.59
CA LEU A 20 16.05 39.14 26.46
C LEU A 20 14.81 39.57 25.68
N SER A 21 13.65 39.28 26.24
CA SER A 21 12.33 39.70 25.78
C SER A 21 11.73 40.77 26.70
N TRP A 22 10.68 41.45 26.23
CA TRP A 22 9.91 42.38 27.05
C TRP A 22 9.34 41.75 28.32
N MET A 23 8.96 40.46 28.27
CA MET A 23 8.49 39.74 29.45
C MET A 23 9.62 39.52 30.46
N ASP A 24 10.86 39.35 30.01
CA ASP A 24 12.01 39.20 30.91
C ASP A 24 12.28 40.49 31.69
N LEU A 25 12.11 41.66 31.06
CA LEU A 25 12.21 42.94 31.76
C LEU A 25 11.12 43.09 32.83
N ILE A 26 9.88 42.71 32.51
CA ILE A 26 8.77 42.77 33.49
C ILE A 26 9.04 41.82 34.66
N VAL A 27 9.52 40.61 34.39
CA VAL A 27 9.88 39.65 35.44
C VAL A 27 11.04 40.19 36.28
N PHE A 28 12.05 40.82 35.64
CA PHE A 28 13.17 41.43 36.33
C PHE A 28 12.74 42.62 37.21
N THR A 29 11.81 43.47 36.76
CA THR A 29 11.29 44.58 37.58
C THR A 29 10.50 44.08 38.79
N ILE A 30 9.81 42.94 38.70
CA ILE A 30 9.17 42.28 39.84
C ILE A 30 10.21 41.73 40.83
N TYR A 31 11.38 41.31 40.36
CA TYR A 31 12.45 40.80 41.22
C TYR A 31 13.15 41.89 42.04
N ILE A 32 13.20 43.13 41.57
CA ILE A 32 13.83 44.27 42.26
C ILE A 32 13.28 44.50 43.68
N PRO A 33 11.95 44.61 43.92
CA PRO A 33 11.41 44.80 45.26
C PRO A 33 11.57 43.55 46.14
N ILE A 34 11.52 42.34 45.57
CA ILE A 34 11.77 41.09 46.33
C ILE A 34 13.21 41.07 46.84
N TRP A 35 14.16 41.43 45.97
CA TRP A 35 15.57 41.57 46.33
C TRP A 35 15.78 42.69 47.36
N GLY A 36 15.17 43.86 47.16
CA GLY A 36 15.25 45.02 48.04
C GLY A 36 14.63 44.81 49.42
N SER A 37 13.62 43.93 49.53
CA SER A 37 12.94 43.62 50.80
C SER A 37 13.89 43.09 51.88
N MET A 38 14.99 42.44 51.50
CA MET A 38 16.00 41.96 52.45
C MET A 38 16.71 43.10 53.21
N PHE A 39 16.82 44.27 52.60
CA PHE A 39 17.43 45.42 53.25
C PHE A 39 16.51 46.08 54.28
N ALA A 40 15.20 45.83 54.21
CA ALA A 40 14.20 46.34 55.15
C ALA A 40 14.12 45.55 56.49
N LEU A 41 14.74 44.36 56.57
CA LEU A 41 14.78 43.55 57.79
C LEU A 41 15.84 44.07 58.78
N THR A 42 15.49 45.08 59.57
CA THR A 42 16.40 45.77 60.51
C THR A 42 16.91 44.89 61.66
N ILE A 43 16.25 43.75 61.92
CA ILE A 43 16.60 42.79 62.98
C ILE A 43 17.89 42.00 62.65
N ILE A 44 18.30 41.96 61.38
CA ILE A 44 19.44 41.16 60.89
C ILE A 44 20.66 42.07 60.62
N PRO A 45 21.89 41.66 61.01
CA PRO A 45 23.12 42.39 60.68
C PRO A 45 23.26 42.70 59.18
N PHE A 46 23.77 43.89 58.84
CA PHE A 46 23.83 44.37 57.45
C PHE A 46 24.60 43.45 56.51
N TRP A 47 25.72 42.87 56.95
CA TRP A 47 26.51 41.94 56.14
C TRP A 47 25.76 40.63 55.84
N ILE A 48 24.98 40.12 56.81
CA ILE A 48 24.11 38.95 56.62
C ILE A 48 22.96 39.29 55.65
N ARG A 49 22.37 40.49 55.75
CA ARG A 49 21.38 40.98 54.77
C ARG A 49 21.95 41.04 53.35
N GLY A 50 23.19 41.52 53.20
CA GLY A 50 23.87 41.54 51.91
C GLY A 50 24.06 40.15 51.30
N ILE A 51 24.48 39.17 52.12
CA ILE A 51 24.63 37.76 51.68
C ILE A 51 23.28 37.17 51.28
N LEU A 52 22.23 37.35 52.09
CA LEU A 52 20.89 36.85 51.80
C LEU A 52 20.29 37.51 50.54
N ALA A 53 20.46 38.82 50.38
CA ALA A 53 20.05 39.54 49.18
C ALA A 53 20.79 39.02 47.95
N PHE A 54 22.08 38.74 48.04
CA PHE A 54 22.86 38.16 46.93
C PHE A 54 22.38 36.74 46.59
N ILE A 55 22.09 35.90 47.57
CA ILE A 55 21.54 34.55 47.35
C ILE A 55 20.17 34.64 46.66
N ILE A 56 19.29 35.54 47.13
CA ILE A 56 17.97 35.77 46.52
C ILE A 56 18.13 36.27 45.09
N PHE A 57 19.02 37.23 44.84
CA PHE A 57 19.33 37.70 43.49
C PHE A 57 19.78 36.56 42.59
N LEU A 58 20.73 35.74 43.04
CA LEU A 58 21.24 34.62 42.25
C LEU A 58 20.13 33.61 41.94
N SER A 59 19.27 33.32 42.92
CA SER A 59 18.15 32.38 42.76
C SER A 59 17.09 32.89 41.78
N LEU A 60 16.76 34.19 41.82
CA LEU A 60 15.80 34.83 40.92
C LEU A 60 16.40 35.01 39.52
N PHE A 61 17.66 35.42 39.43
CA PHE A 61 18.38 35.59 38.16
C PHE A 61 18.50 34.26 37.40
N TRP A 62 18.73 33.15 38.11
CA TRP A 62 18.76 31.81 37.51
C TRP A 62 17.46 31.47 36.75
N THR A 63 16.32 32.02 37.18
CA THR A 63 15.02 31.72 36.55
C THR A 63 14.86 32.29 35.14
N LEU A 64 15.69 33.26 34.74
CA LEU A 64 15.66 33.90 33.42
C LEU A 64 16.34 33.04 32.33
N PHE A 65 17.09 32.01 32.72
CA PHE A 65 17.74 31.09 31.79
C PHE A 65 16.76 30.05 31.25
N ASN A 66 17.04 29.57 30.04
CA ASN A 66 16.31 28.48 29.39
C ASN A 66 16.65 27.14 30.04
N SER A 67 15.64 26.33 30.32
CA SER A 67 15.81 24.92 30.67
C SER A 67 16.19 24.12 29.42
N PRO A 68 17.37 23.46 29.39
CA PRO A 68 17.77 22.64 28.25
C PRO A 68 16.87 21.41 28.05
N LYS A 69 16.14 21.00 29.08
CA LYS A 69 15.24 19.83 29.05
C LYS A 69 13.85 20.16 28.50
N TYR A 70 13.38 21.40 28.70
CA TYR A 70 11.98 21.78 28.44
C TYR A 70 11.84 22.90 27.41
N ASN A 71 12.94 23.47 26.90
CA ASN A 71 12.94 24.58 25.93
C ASN A 71 12.11 25.80 26.38
N LEU A 72 12.02 26.01 27.70
CA LEU A 72 11.27 27.09 28.33
C LEU A 72 12.14 27.75 29.40
N LYS A 73 11.94 29.04 29.65
CA LYS A 73 12.57 29.74 30.77
C LYS A 73 12.08 29.16 32.10
N PHE A 74 12.96 29.08 33.09
CA PHE A 74 12.63 28.53 34.40
C PHE A 74 11.49 29.29 35.10
N TYR A 75 11.37 30.61 34.93
CA TYR A 75 10.23 31.36 35.46
C TYR A 75 8.92 30.97 34.77
N MET A 76 8.92 30.66 33.46
CA MET A 76 7.72 30.18 32.76
C MET A 76 7.30 28.80 33.27
N LEU A 77 8.26 27.92 33.53
CA LEU A 77 8.00 26.63 34.17
C LEU A 77 7.39 26.81 35.57
N PHE A 78 7.90 27.76 36.35
CA PHE A 78 7.36 28.10 37.66
C PHE A 78 5.93 28.65 37.58
N LEU A 79 5.65 29.57 36.66
CA LEU A 79 4.30 30.11 36.44
C LEU A 79 3.31 29.02 35.99
N ASN A 80 3.73 28.15 35.09
CA ASN A 80 2.92 27.01 34.65
C ASN A 80 2.65 26.04 35.81
N TRP A 81 3.67 25.77 36.64
CA TRP A 81 3.51 24.97 37.85
C TRP A 81 2.53 25.61 38.85
N LEU A 82 2.62 26.93 39.07
CA LEU A 82 1.72 27.67 39.95
C LEU A 82 0.27 27.61 39.42
N LYS A 83 0.06 27.89 38.12
CA LYS A 83 -1.24 27.78 37.45
C LYS A 83 -1.82 26.37 37.59
N PHE A 84 -0.99 25.35 37.39
CA PHE A 84 -1.38 23.95 37.58
C PHE A 84 -1.70 23.59 39.04
N LYS A 85 -1.01 24.19 40.01
CA LYS A 85 -1.29 23.98 41.44
C LYS A 85 -2.61 24.60 41.86
N ILE A 86 -3.01 25.72 41.25
CA ILE A 86 -4.28 26.40 41.57
C ILE A 86 -5.46 25.82 40.79
N SER A 87 -5.24 25.31 39.57
CA SER A 87 -6.32 24.78 38.73
C SER A 87 -6.96 23.50 39.32
N LYS A 88 -8.22 23.21 38.93
CA LYS A 88 -8.85 21.92 39.26
C LYS A 88 -8.28 20.83 38.34
N LYS A 89 -7.90 19.69 38.92
CA LYS A 89 -7.19 18.60 38.21
C LYS A 89 -8.07 17.39 37.94
N THR A 90 -9.11 17.20 38.75
CA THR A 90 -9.99 16.03 38.72
C THR A 90 -11.39 16.44 38.32
N PHE A 91 -11.92 15.77 37.31
CA PHE A 91 -13.28 15.93 36.82
C PHE A 91 -13.97 14.56 36.83
N SER A 92 -15.23 14.50 37.24
CA SER A 92 -16.02 13.26 37.28
C SER A 92 -17.47 13.52 36.86
N ASN A 93 -18.09 12.54 36.20
CA ASN A 93 -19.49 12.64 35.78
C ASN A 93 -20.50 12.76 36.95
N LYS A 94 -20.08 12.42 38.19
CA LYS A 94 -20.91 12.53 39.42
C LYS A 94 -20.83 13.90 40.08
N GLU A 95 -19.76 14.66 39.87
CA GLU A 95 -19.60 15.99 40.46
C GLU A 95 -20.31 17.07 39.63
N LEU A 96 -21.02 18.00 40.30
CA LEU A 96 -21.67 19.13 39.64
C LEU A 96 -20.67 20.22 39.21
N SER A 97 -19.73 20.59 40.10
CA SER A 97 -18.78 21.69 39.86
C SER A 97 -17.59 21.33 38.98
N ALA A 98 -17.30 20.03 38.81
CA ALA A 98 -16.30 19.54 37.86
C ALA A 98 -16.80 18.32 37.11
N ASN A 99 -17.94 18.53 36.44
CA ASN A 99 -18.46 17.51 35.57
C ASN A 99 -17.58 17.36 34.32
N THR A 100 -17.36 16.12 33.91
CA THR A 100 -16.67 15.83 32.64
C THR A 100 -17.43 16.36 31.42
N SER A 101 -18.75 16.58 31.53
CA SER A 101 -19.54 17.23 30.47
C SER A 101 -19.10 18.68 30.17
N LEU A 102 -18.42 19.35 31.10
CA LEU A 102 -17.87 20.71 30.89
C LEU A 102 -16.67 20.70 29.93
N LEU A 103 -16.03 19.54 29.76
CA LEU A 103 -14.88 19.37 28.90
C LEU A 103 -15.27 18.97 27.47
N VAL A 104 -16.55 18.70 27.24
CA VAL A 104 -17.10 18.31 25.93
C VAL A 104 -17.74 19.53 25.25
N PRO A 105 -17.20 20.00 24.11
CA PRO A 105 -17.74 21.17 23.42
C PRO A 105 -18.96 20.86 22.52
N TYR A 106 -19.32 19.59 22.34
CA TYR A 106 -20.34 19.13 21.39
C TYR A 106 -21.75 19.14 22.01
N ASN A 107 -22.68 19.87 21.41
CA ASN A 107 -24.05 20.02 21.90
C ASN A 107 -25.00 18.97 21.30
N LYS A 108 -25.24 19.08 20.00
CA LYS A 108 -26.20 18.25 19.26
C LYS A 108 -25.79 18.11 17.79
N ILE A 109 -26.43 17.16 17.11
CA ILE A 109 -26.30 16.95 15.66
C ILE A 109 -27.43 17.70 14.95
N ILE A 110 -27.11 18.41 13.87
CA ILE A 110 -28.07 19.03 12.95
C ILE A 110 -27.68 18.61 11.53
N ASP A 111 -28.59 17.93 10.83
CA ASP A 111 -28.28 17.19 9.59
C ASP A 111 -27.10 16.23 9.82
N ASP A 112 -25.98 16.45 9.13
CA ASP A 112 -24.71 15.73 9.26
C ASP A 112 -23.60 16.57 9.94
N PHE A 113 -23.97 17.64 10.66
CA PHE A 113 -23.03 18.56 11.33
C PHE A 113 -23.19 18.52 12.84
N ILE A 114 -22.08 18.77 13.57
CA ILE A 114 -22.12 18.93 15.03
C ILE A 114 -22.14 20.42 15.40
N GLU A 115 -23.11 20.81 16.23
CA GLU A 115 -23.14 22.13 16.88
C GLU A 115 -22.22 22.14 18.11
N THR A 116 -21.42 23.20 18.23
CA THR A 116 -20.47 23.42 19.33
C THR A 116 -20.62 24.79 19.98
N ASP A 117 -20.26 24.84 21.27
CA ASP A 117 -20.19 26.08 22.04
C ASP A 117 -18.78 26.71 21.97
N VAL A 118 -18.69 27.98 21.61
CA VAL A 118 -17.47 28.77 21.85
C VAL A 118 -17.55 29.41 23.23
N LEU A 119 -16.86 28.78 24.21
CA LEU A 119 -16.89 29.16 25.63
C LEU A 119 -16.59 30.65 25.90
N GLN A 120 -15.82 31.32 25.02
CA GLN A 120 -15.42 32.72 25.19
C GLN A 120 -16.41 33.74 24.62
N THR A 121 -17.16 33.40 23.56
CA THR A 121 -17.97 34.38 22.80
C THR A 121 -19.47 34.08 22.84
N LYS A 122 -19.89 32.94 23.41
CA LYS A 122 -21.27 32.40 23.34
C LYS A 122 -21.81 32.23 21.91
N LYS A 123 -20.95 32.35 20.88
CA LYS A 123 -21.32 32.06 19.51
C LYS A 123 -21.38 30.55 19.30
N ARG A 124 -22.34 30.12 18.48
CA ARG A 124 -22.49 28.72 18.04
C ARG A 124 -21.67 28.52 16.78
N GLN A 125 -21.05 27.36 16.67
CA GLN A 125 -20.32 26.96 15.49
C GLN A 125 -20.58 25.52 15.12
N TYR A 126 -20.42 25.22 13.85
CA TYR A 126 -20.73 23.93 13.25
C TYR A 126 -19.45 23.27 12.75
N ILE A 127 -19.37 21.96 12.95
CA ILE A 127 -18.28 21.11 12.49
C ILE A 127 -18.79 20.24 11.36
N GLY A 128 -18.05 20.22 10.25
CA GLY A 128 -18.18 19.22 9.18
C GLY A 128 -16.83 18.59 8.91
N VAL A 129 -16.83 17.37 8.36
CA VAL A 129 -15.62 16.57 8.25
C VAL A 129 -15.53 15.91 6.88
N LEU A 130 -14.34 15.96 6.28
CA LEU A 130 -13.97 15.19 5.10
C LEU A 130 -12.98 14.10 5.50
N GLU A 131 -13.25 12.84 5.14
CA GLU A 131 -12.24 11.79 5.14
C GLU A 131 -11.48 11.83 3.81
N ILE A 132 -10.18 12.09 3.87
CA ILE A 132 -9.30 12.14 2.70
C ILE A 132 -8.64 10.77 2.52
N LYS A 133 -8.67 10.23 1.31
CA LYS A 133 -7.93 9.03 0.93
C LYS A 133 -6.57 9.45 0.40
N GLY A 134 -5.53 9.01 1.08
CA GLY A 134 -4.14 9.27 0.69
C GLY A 134 -3.68 8.44 -0.52
N TYR A 135 -2.55 8.85 -1.09
CA TYR A 135 -1.79 8.12 -2.11
C TYR A 135 -0.30 8.44 -1.94
N ASP A 136 0.57 7.70 -2.62
CA ASP A 136 2.01 7.99 -2.61
C ASP A 136 2.41 9.00 -3.67
N LEU A 137 2.96 10.14 -3.26
CA LEU A 137 3.51 11.10 -4.20
C LEU A 137 4.83 10.61 -4.81
N SER A 138 5.58 9.72 -4.15
CA SER A 138 6.93 9.34 -4.62
C SER A 138 6.92 8.48 -5.88
N THR A 139 5.77 7.97 -6.30
CA THR A 139 5.60 7.20 -7.54
C THR A 139 5.60 8.08 -8.79
N TYR A 140 5.38 9.39 -8.63
CA TYR A 140 5.36 10.36 -9.74
C TYR A 140 6.76 10.94 -9.97
N ASP A 141 7.00 11.51 -11.15
CA ASP A 141 8.25 12.22 -11.42
C ASP A 141 8.34 13.54 -10.63
N GLU A 142 9.55 14.12 -10.53
CA GLU A 142 9.78 15.34 -9.73
C GLU A 142 8.92 16.52 -10.22
N SER A 143 8.63 16.61 -11.52
CA SER A 143 7.78 17.67 -12.09
C SER A 143 6.30 17.50 -11.74
N GLU A 144 5.76 16.29 -11.88
CA GLU A 144 4.38 15.93 -11.54
C GLU A 144 4.14 16.04 -10.04
N GLN A 145 5.11 15.64 -9.21
CA GLN A 145 5.05 15.85 -7.76
C GLN A 145 4.87 17.34 -7.43
N MET A 146 5.64 18.22 -8.07
CA MET A 146 5.52 19.67 -7.84
C MET A 146 4.17 20.23 -8.27
N ILE A 147 3.62 19.76 -9.40
CA ILE A 147 2.28 20.16 -9.87
C ILE A 147 1.21 19.71 -8.87
N LYS A 148 1.27 18.45 -8.41
CA LYS A 148 0.32 17.90 -7.44
C LYS A 148 0.40 18.62 -6.09
N LEU A 149 1.60 18.94 -5.60
CA LEU A 149 1.78 19.69 -4.37
C LEU A 149 1.20 21.10 -4.46
N ASP A 150 1.29 21.77 -5.62
CA ASP A 150 0.64 23.06 -5.84
C ASP A 150 -0.89 22.95 -5.87
N GLN A 151 -1.44 21.92 -6.51
CA GLN A 151 -2.88 21.63 -6.48
C GLN A 151 -3.39 21.30 -5.06
N ILE A 152 -2.56 20.69 -4.23
CA ILE A 152 -2.86 20.48 -2.81
C ILE A 152 -2.83 21.82 -2.05
N ALA A 153 -1.88 22.69 -2.36
CA ALA A 153 -1.79 24.01 -1.75
C ALA A 153 -3.06 24.83 -1.99
N ASP A 154 -3.66 24.70 -3.17
CA ASP A 154 -4.96 25.31 -3.51
C ASP A 154 -6.07 24.95 -2.52
N ILE A 155 -6.12 23.70 -2.02
CA ILE A 155 -7.11 23.29 -1.00
C ILE A 155 -7.07 24.27 0.18
N PHE A 156 -5.87 24.62 0.63
CA PHE A 156 -5.68 25.53 1.76
C PHE A 156 -5.83 27.00 1.39
N ARG A 157 -5.40 27.42 0.18
CA ARG A 157 -5.55 28.80 -0.29
C ARG A 157 -7.01 29.21 -0.37
N TYR A 158 -7.86 28.36 -0.94
CA TYR A 158 -9.27 28.66 -1.17
C TYR A 158 -10.17 28.44 0.05
N LEU A 159 -9.70 27.70 1.06
CA LEU A 159 -10.45 27.48 2.29
C LEU A 159 -10.38 28.70 3.21
N ASN A 160 -11.50 29.41 3.32
CA ASN A 160 -11.62 30.65 4.10
C ASN A 160 -12.15 30.45 5.52
N LEU A 161 -12.19 29.19 5.98
CA LEU A 161 -12.60 28.81 7.33
C LEU A 161 -11.43 28.23 8.13
N PRO A 162 -11.47 28.31 9.48
CA PRO A 162 -10.59 27.52 10.33
C PRO A 162 -10.79 26.02 10.09
N PHE A 163 -9.71 25.25 10.16
CA PHE A 163 -9.75 23.81 9.95
C PHE A 163 -8.69 23.06 10.77
N THR A 164 -8.90 21.77 10.97
CA THR A 164 -7.95 20.87 11.62
C THR A 164 -7.72 19.65 10.75
N LEU A 165 -6.45 19.32 10.51
CA LEU A 165 -6.06 18.04 9.90
C LEU A 165 -5.72 17.04 11.01
N VAL A 166 -6.29 15.85 10.92
CA VAL A 166 -6.08 14.77 11.90
C VAL A 166 -5.65 13.50 11.19
N VAL A 167 -4.58 12.87 11.69
CA VAL A 167 -4.20 11.50 11.31
C VAL A 167 -4.43 10.58 12.48
N VAL A 168 -5.26 9.56 12.26
CA VAL A 168 -5.54 8.51 13.24
C VAL A 168 -5.06 7.18 12.69
N ASN A 169 -4.34 6.43 13.51
CA ASN A 169 -3.98 5.04 13.23
C ASN A 169 -5.05 4.12 13.83
N LYS A 170 -5.97 3.64 12.97
CA LYS A 170 -7.04 2.71 13.36
C LYS A 170 -6.59 1.27 13.17
N PRO A 171 -6.99 0.31 14.02
CA PRO A 171 -6.80 -1.10 13.73
C PRO A 171 -7.52 -1.46 12.42
N LEU A 172 -6.84 -2.22 11.58
CA LEU A 172 -7.36 -2.76 10.33
C LEU A 172 -8.46 -3.77 10.67
N ASN A 173 -9.67 -3.51 10.17
CA ASN A 173 -10.74 -4.48 10.25
C ASN A 173 -10.50 -5.59 9.21
N LEU A 174 -10.30 -6.82 9.69
CA LEU A 174 -10.07 -8.04 8.92
C LEU A 174 -11.25 -9.02 8.99
N GLU A 175 -12.38 -8.62 9.60
CA GLU A 175 -13.56 -9.47 9.77
C GLU A 175 -14.11 -9.95 8.43
N ASP A 176 -14.15 -9.06 7.43
CA ASP A 176 -14.58 -9.39 6.06
C ASP A 176 -13.68 -10.49 5.44
N ASN A 177 -12.37 -10.41 5.64
CA ASN A 177 -11.40 -11.39 5.13
C ASN A 177 -11.57 -12.75 5.81
N VAL A 178 -11.73 -12.76 7.13
CA VAL A 178 -11.97 -13.99 7.91
C VAL A 178 -13.32 -14.61 7.51
N LEU A 179 -14.36 -13.81 7.36
CA LEU A 179 -15.68 -14.25 6.91
C LEU A 179 -15.61 -14.85 5.50
N PHE A 180 -14.81 -14.26 4.61
CA PHE A 180 -14.57 -14.81 3.28
C PHE A 180 -13.98 -16.23 3.33
N TYR A 181 -12.91 -16.46 4.11
CA TYR A 181 -12.32 -17.80 4.23
C TYR A 181 -13.29 -18.82 4.82
N LYS A 182 -14.07 -18.44 5.85
CA LYS A 182 -15.14 -19.30 6.40
C LYS A 182 -16.18 -19.66 5.34
N THR A 183 -16.61 -18.69 4.54
CA THR A 183 -17.56 -18.91 3.43
C THR A 183 -16.99 -19.86 2.37
N VAL A 184 -15.69 -19.76 2.07
CA VAL A 184 -15.01 -20.68 1.14
C VAL A 184 -14.98 -22.10 1.70
N LYS A 185 -14.66 -22.28 2.98
CA LYS A 185 -14.69 -23.60 3.64
C LYS A 185 -16.07 -24.26 3.50
N GLU A 186 -17.14 -23.51 3.72
CA GLU A 186 -18.51 -24.02 3.54
C GLU A 186 -18.80 -24.44 2.08
N LYS A 187 -18.31 -23.68 1.10
CA LYS A 187 -18.44 -24.04 -0.32
C LYS A 187 -17.67 -25.32 -0.65
N LEU A 188 -16.44 -25.46 -0.15
CA LEU A 188 -15.63 -26.66 -0.33
C LEU A 188 -16.28 -27.89 0.30
N LYS A 189 -16.91 -27.73 1.47
CA LYS A 189 -17.66 -28.81 2.13
C LYS A 189 -18.78 -29.34 1.23
N LYS A 190 -19.57 -28.43 0.64
CA LYS A 190 -20.61 -28.80 -0.34
C LYS A 190 -20.02 -29.52 -1.56
N LEU A 191 -18.90 -29.05 -2.10
CA LEU A 191 -18.23 -29.71 -3.24
C LEU A 191 -17.77 -31.14 -2.89
N SER A 192 -17.28 -31.36 -1.67
CA SER A 192 -16.90 -32.69 -1.17
C SER A 192 -18.12 -33.60 -1.00
N GLU A 193 -19.23 -33.08 -0.46
CA GLU A 193 -20.51 -33.81 -0.33
C GLU A 193 -21.06 -34.25 -1.71
N PHE A 194 -20.92 -33.40 -2.73
CA PHE A 194 -21.27 -33.72 -4.13
C PHE A 194 -20.22 -34.55 -4.88
N LYS A 195 -19.15 -35.03 -4.20
CA LYS A 195 -18.05 -35.82 -4.78
C LYS A 195 -17.34 -35.13 -5.97
N LYS A 196 -17.35 -33.79 -6.01
CA LYS A 196 -16.58 -33.02 -7.00
C LYS A 196 -15.11 -32.86 -6.64
N ILE A 197 -14.80 -33.00 -5.35
CA ILE A 197 -13.45 -33.07 -4.80
C ILE A 197 -13.36 -34.25 -3.85
N THR A 198 -12.18 -34.84 -3.71
CA THR A 198 -11.98 -35.95 -2.75
C THR A 198 -12.01 -35.44 -1.30
N LYS A 199 -12.16 -36.35 -0.33
CA LYS A 199 -12.10 -35.99 1.10
C LYS A 199 -10.71 -35.46 1.48
N GLU A 200 -9.66 -36.04 0.91
CA GLU A 200 -8.27 -35.64 1.11
C GLU A 200 -8.01 -34.24 0.53
N GLU A 201 -8.52 -33.94 -0.67
CA GLU A 201 -8.47 -32.59 -1.25
C GLU A 201 -9.22 -31.56 -0.39
N PHE A 202 -10.39 -31.94 0.15
CA PHE A 202 -11.14 -31.05 1.03
C PHE A 202 -10.36 -30.74 2.32
N GLN A 203 -9.79 -31.78 2.95
CA GLN A 203 -9.04 -31.65 4.19
C GLN A 203 -7.79 -30.78 4.00
N SER A 204 -6.96 -31.08 2.99
CA SER A 204 -5.73 -30.33 2.76
C SER A 204 -6.01 -28.85 2.51
N ARG A 205 -7.04 -28.51 1.73
CA ARG A 205 -7.44 -27.10 1.49
C ARG A 205 -7.98 -26.43 2.74
N CYS A 206 -8.70 -27.14 3.60
CA CYS A 206 -9.16 -26.60 4.87
C CYS A 206 -8.01 -26.26 5.81
N GLU A 207 -6.95 -27.07 5.86
CA GLU A 207 -5.74 -26.78 6.65
C GLU A 207 -5.08 -25.46 6.21
N TRP A 208 -4.95 -25.23 4.89
CA TRP A 208 -4.48 -23.96 4.35
C TRP A 208 -5.37 -22.77 4.74
N LEU A 209 -6.69 -22.92 4.61
CA LEU A 209 -7.65 -21.86 4.96
C LEU A 209 -7.64 -21.56 6.46
N ASP A 210 -7.50 -22.58 7.32
CA ASP A 210 -7.39 -22.41 8.76
C ASP A 210 -6.11 -21.68 9.13
N SER A 211 -4.98 -22.03 8.51
CA SER A 211 -3.72 -21.29 8.64
C SER A 211 -3.86 -19.81 8.25
N TYR A 212 -4.58 -19.49 7.16
CA TYR A 212 -4.85 -18.10 6.79
C TYR A 212 -5.76 -17.38 7.78
N ILE A 213 -6.79 -18.07 8.30
CA ILE A 213 -7.66 -17.52 9.34
C ILE A 213 -6.87 -17.26 10.63
N GLU A 214 -6.00 -18.16 11.05
CA GLU A 214 -5.13 -17.99 12.23
C GLU A 214 -4.15 -16.83 12.06
N ASN A 215 -3.60 -16.67 10.85
CA ASN A 215 -2.70 -15.56 10.55
C ASN A 215 -3.43 -14.19 10.60
N LEU A 216 -4.70 -14.15 10.17
CA LEU A 216 -5.53 -12.93 10.22
C LEU A 216 -6.18 -12.71 11.60
N GLY A 217 -6.61 -13.78 12.26
CA GLY A 217 -7.49 -13.81 13.44
C GLY A 217 -6.74 -14.05 14.75
N MET A 218 -6.84 -13.12 15.70
CA MET A 218 -7.85 -13.21 16.76
C MET A 218 -7.61 -14.40 17.72
N ASN A 219 -6.53 -14.36 18.53
CA ASN A 219 -6.51 -14.72 19.96
C ASN A 219 -5.12 -14.90 20.60
N ASN A 220 -4.00 -14.83 19.87
CA ASN A 220 -2.70 -15.04 20.52
C ASN A 220 -1.70 -13.89 20.35
N ASN A 221 -1.13 -13.56 21.50
CA ASN A 221 -0.04 -12.63 21.78
C ASN A 221 1.12 -12.72 20.76
N ARG A 222 1.58 -11.53 20.32
CA ARG A 222 2.99 -11.09 20.11
C ARG A 222 3.64 -10.91 18.73
N SER A 223 3.18 -11.42 17.59
CA SER A 223 3.99 -11.26 16.35
C SER A 223 3.56 -10.14 15.40
N ILE A 224 2.26 -9.98 15.08
CA ILE A 224 1.82 -9.07 13.99
C ILE A 224 1.17 -7.77 14.50
N MET A 225 1.00 -7.60 15.82
CA MET A 225 0.26 -6.46 16.40
C MET A 225 0.89 -5.07 16.13
N HIS A 226 2.15 -4.99 15.71
CA HIS A 226 2.77 -3.69 15.38
C HIS A 226 2.41 -3.17 13.98
N TYR A 227 1.77 -3.98 13.12
CA TYR A 227 1.60 -3.69 11.68
C TYR A 227 0.15 -3.75 11.17
N LYS A 228 -0.83 -3.77 12.08
CA LYS A 228 -2.26 -3.85 11.73
C LYS A 228 -2.97 -2.50 11.72
N ASN A 229 -2.29 -1.37 11.57
CA ASN A 229 -2.97 -0.07 11.59
C ASN A 229 -3.16 0.49 10.18
N VAL A 230 -4.33 1.04 9.91
CA VAL A 230 -4.62 1.84 8.72
C VAL A 230 -4.69 3.30 9.12
N LYS A 231 -4.00 4.14 8.35
CA LYS A 231 -4.06 5.59 8.49
C LYS A 231 -5.40 6.10 7.97
N LYS A 232 -6.09 6.87 8.81
CA LYS A 232 -7.27 7.65 8.45
C LYS A 232 -6.94 9.13 8.55
N PHE A 233 -7.24 9.87 7.49
CA PHE A 233 -7.01 11.30 7.41
C PHE A 233 -8.34 12.03 7.44
N TYR A 234 -8.52 12.90 8.43
CA TYR A 234 -9.72 13.68 8.59
C TYR A 234 -9.39 15.17 8.51
N MET A 235 -10.22 15.90 7.77
CA MET A 235 -10.17 17.36 7.70
C MET A 235 -11.45 17.92 8.31
N TYR A 236 -11.33 18.48 9.52
CA TYR A 236 -12.43 19.13 10.23
C TYR A 236 -12.48 20.58 9.83
N ILE A 237 -13.65 21.07 9.39
CA ILE A 237 -13.87 22.46 8.97
C ILE A 237 -14.91 23.09 9.90
N TYR A 238 -14.66 24.34 10.30
CA TYR A 238 -15.47 25.04 11.30
C TYR A 238 -16.10 26.31 10.73
N ALA A 239 -17.41 26.49 10.89
CA ALA A 239 -18.11 27.71 10.46
C ALA A 239 -19.12 28.21 11.49
N GLU A 240 -19.47 29.51 11.45
CA GLU A 240 -20.58 30.06 12.25
C GLU A 240 -21.95 29.71 11.64
N LYS A 241 -22.02 29.43 10.33
CA LYS A 241 -23.26 29.12 9.61
C LYS A 241 -23.13 27.80 8.84
N ILE A 242 -24.16 26.94 8.92
CA ILE A 242 -24.20 25.65 8.22
C ILE A 242 -24.11 25.83 6.70
N GLN A 243 -24.75 26.85 6.13
CA GLN A 243 -24.75 27.06 4.68
C GLN A 243 -23.36 27.42 4.13
N GLU A 244 -22.61 28.25 4.87
CA GLU A 244 -21.21 28.57 4.57
C GLU A 244 -20.32 27.32 4.71
N LEU A 245 -20.54 26.52 5.74
CA LEU A 245 -19.84 25.25 5.93
C LEU A 245 -20.07 24.28 4.77
N LYS A 246 -21.32 24.09 4.35
CA LYS A 246 -21.68 23.25 3.19
C LYS A 246 -20.96 23.71 1.92
N GLN A 247 -20.95 25.02 1.67
CA GLN A 247 -20.27 25.60 0.51
C GLN A 247 -18.75 25.36 0.54
N GLN A 248 -18.12 25.55 1.70
CA GLN A 248 -16.66 25.37 1.84
C GLN A 248 -16.23 23.90 1.81
N ILE A 249 -17.06 22.98 2.30
CA ILE A 249 -16.84 21.54 2.17
C ILE A 249 -16.88 21.12 0.70
N SER A 250 -17.92 21.53 -0.05
CA SER A 250 -18.02 21.25 -1.48
C SER A 250 -16.85 21.83 -2.28
N LEU A 251 -16.41 23.05 -1.94
CA LEU A 251 -15.22 23.65 -2.56
C LEU A 251 -13.94 22.85 -2.25
N ALA A 252 -13.79 22.39 -1.01
CA ALA A 252 -12.66 21.56 -0.61
C ALA A 252 -12.69 20.20 -1.34
N GLU A 253 -13.85 19.57 -1.50
CA GLU A 253 -14.01 18.34 -2.26
C GLU A 253 -13.52 18.49 -3.71
N ASP A 254 -13.97 19.54 -4.40
CA ASP A 254 -13.56 19.83 -5.77
C ASP A 254 -12.03 20.03 -5.89
N LYS A 255 -11.44 20.78 -4.95
CA LYS A 255 -9.99 21.04 -4.94
C LYS A 255 -9.18 19.79 -4.60
N ILE A 256 -9.66 18.97 -3.66
CA ILE A 256 -9.05 17.67 -3.33
C ILE A 256 -9.09 16.75 -4.56
N PHE A 257 -10.22 16.66 -5.24
CA PHE A 257 -10.36 15.84 -6.45
C PHE A 257 -9.38 16.25 -7.55
N ASN A 258 -9.23 17.56 -7.79
CA ASN A 258 -8.31 18.09 -8.80
C ASN A 258 -6.83 17.79 -8.50
N SER A 259 -6.46 17.57 -7.24
CA SER A 259 -5.10 17.16 -6.85
C SER A 259 -4.81 15.65 -7.07
N GLY A 260 -5.82 14.89 -7.51
CA GLY A 260 -5.77 13.44 -7.64
C GLY A 260 -6.01 12.69 -6.31
N LEU A 261 -6.36 13.39 -5.24
CA LEU A 261 -6.87 12.78 -4.01
C LEU A 261 -8.37 12.48 -4.16
N SER A 262 -8.88 11.51 -3.40
CA SER A 262 -10.33 11.35 -3.22
C SER A 262 -10.71 11.68 -1.79
N CYS A 263 -11.92 12.18 -1.59
CA CYS A 263 -12.46 12.42 -0.25
C CYS A 263 -13.94 12.09 -0.17
N LEU A 264 -14.41 11.89 1.05
CA LEU A 264 -15.80 11.60 1.37
C LEU A 264 -16.26 12.52 2.51
N PRO A 265 -17.32 13.30 2.34
CA PRO A 265 -17.97 14.00 3.45
C PRO A 265 -18.58 12.96 4.39
N LEU A 266 -18.28 13.08 5.68
CA LEU A 266 -18.76 12.12 6.68
C LEU A 266 -20.22 12.41 7.04
N ASN A 267 -21.02 11.34 7.09
CA ASN A 267 -22.36 11.43 7.66
C ASN A 267 -22.31 11.58 9.19
N LYS A 268 -23.45 11.86 9.83
CA LYS A 268 -23.54 12.02 11.29
C LYS A 268 -22.92 10.89 12.12
N TYR A 269 -23.01 9.63 11.66
CA TYR A 269 -22.49 8.48 12.42
C TYR A 269 -20.97 8.40 12.32
N GLU A 270 -20.44 8.55 11.10
CA GLU A 270 -19.01 8.55 10.81
C GLU A 270 -18.31 9.75 11.47
N LEU A 271 -18.96 10.92 11.47
CA LEU A 271 -18.45 12.14 12.10
C LEU A 271 -18.30 11.98 13.62
N VAL A 272 -19.32 11.45 14.30
CA VAL A 272 -19.24 11.20 15.75
C VAL A 272 -18.15 10.17 16.07
N ASN A 273 -18.05 9.09 15.27
CA ASN A 273 -17.04 8.06 15.47
C ASN A 273 -15.63 8.53 15.11
N SER A 274 -15.45 9.47 14.18
CA SER A 274 -14.14 10.05 13.85
C SER A 274 -13.58 10.86 15.03
N ILE A 275 -14.41 11.63 15.73
CA ILE A 275 -14.01 12.34 16.97
C ILE A 275 -13.65 11.36 18.08
N LYS A 276 -14.45 10.29 18.27
CA LYS A 276 -14.13 9.24 19.26
C LYS A 276 -12.75 8.63 18.99
N SER A 277 -12.46 8.36 17.72
CA SER A 277 -11.22 7.73 17.27
C SER A 277 -9.97 8.57 17.54
N ILE A 278 -10.10 9.89 17.68
CA ILE A 278 -8.96 10.76 18.08
C ILE A 278 -8.43 10.34 19.44
N PHE A 279 -9.32 10.13 20.40
CA PHE A 279 -8.95 9.80 21.78
C PHE A 279 -8.57 8.33 21.93
N ASN A 280 -9.33 7.40 21.34
CA ASN A 280 -8.99 5.99 21.40
C ASN A 280 -9.38 5.29 20.09
N PRO A 281 -8.44 5.08 19.16
CA PRO A 281 -8.74 4.44 17.88
C PRO A 281 -8.99 2.93 17.98
N PHE A 282 -8.64 2.29 19.10
CA PHE A 282 -8.82 0.86 19.32
C PHE A 282 -10.18 0.50 19.94
N GLU A 283 -10.94 1.50 20.38
CA GLU A 283 -12.30 1.27 20.86
C GLU A 283 -13.27 1.02 19.71
N PRO A 284 -14.22 0.08 19.85
CA PRO A 284 -15.23 -0.16 18.84
C PRO A 284 -16.08 1.10 18.63
N GLU A 285 -16.50 1.32 17.39
CA GLU A 285 -17.36 2.43 17.02
C GLU A 285 -18.71 2.36 17.75
N TRP A 286 -19.30 3.52 18.06
CA TRP A 286 -20.65 3.53 18.61
C TRP A 286 -21.65 3.17 17.51
N SER A 287 -22.62 2.32 17.88
CA SER A 287 -23.69 1.91 16.96
C SER A 287 -24.57 3.10 16.57
N HIS A 288 -25.24 2.99 15.42
CA HIS A 288 -26.19 4.02 14.98
C HIS A 288 -27.25 4.33 16.05
N LYS A 289 -27.75 3.29 16.74
CA LYS A 289 -28.72 3.44 17.82
C LYS A 289 -28.18 4.27 18.99
N ASN A 290 -26.94 4.02 19.42
CA ASN A 290 -26.31 4.79 20.49
C ASN A 290 -26.20 6.28 20.13
N ILE A 291 -25.90 6.58 18.87
CA ILE A 291 -25.76 7.95 18.37
C ILE A 291 -27.13 8.62 18.26
N ASP A 292 -28.12 7.93 17.69
CA ASP A 292 -29.48 8.44 17.53
C ASP A 292 -30.13 8.80 18.88
N ASP A 293 -29.96 7.95 19.90
CA ASP A 293 -30.46 8.20 21.26
C ASP A 293 -29.84 9.44 21.92
N ASN A 294 -28.69 9.94 21.42
CA ASN A 294 -27.96 11.08 21.97
C ASN A 294 -27.81 12.25 20.98
N ILE A 295 -28.55 12.27 19.86
CA ILE A 295 -28.50 13.34 18.85
C ILE A 295 -28.63 14.74 19.47
N ASN A 296 -29.53 14.91 20.44
CA ASN A 296 -29.81 16.20 21.08
C ASN A 296 -28.90 16.52 22.28
N ASN A 297 -28.01 15.61 22.67
CA ASN A 297 -27.15 15.78 23.84
C ASN A 297 -25.84 14.99 23.71
N LEU A 298 -24.96 15.45 22.81
CA LEU A 298 -23.64 14.85 22.61
C LEU A 298 -22.72 15.01 23.83
N LYS A 299 -22.96 16.00 24.70
CA LYS A 299 -22.26 16.12 26.00
C LYS A 299 -22.42 14.85 26.84
N LYS A 300 -23.59 14.20 26.79
CA LYS A 300 -23.82 12.93 27.49
C LYS A 300 -23.07 11.76 26.86
N LEU A 301 -22.89 11.76 25.53
CA LEU A 301 -22.24 10.69 24.79
C LEU A 301 -20.71 10.71 24.95
N PHE A 302 -20.10 11.89 24.85
CA PHE A 302 -18.64 12.05 24.90
C PHE A 302 -18.07 12.26 26.32
N ARG A 303 -18.91 12.47 27.34
CA ARG A 303 -18.40 12.62 28.71
C ARG A 303 -17.74 11.32 29.19
N MET A 304 -16.54 11.45 29.73
CA MET A 304 -15.84 10.34 30.39
C MET A 304 -16.33 10.20 31.84
N GLU A 305 -16.08 9.05 32.48
CA GLU A 305 -16.47 8.85 33.88
C GLU A 305 -15.59 9.67 34.82
N GLN A 306 -14.29 9.68 34.55
CA GLN A 306 -13.31 10.44 35.30
C GLN A 306 -12.14 10.89 34.41
N ILE A 307 -11.70 12.13 34.57
CA ILE A 307 -10.49 12.68 33.94
C ILE A 307 -9.61 13.33 35.01
N ILE A 308 -8.33 12.97 35.03
CA ILE A 308 -7.32 13.46 35.98
C ILE A 308 -6.13 14.02 35.21
N PHE A 309 -5.90 15.33 35.35
CA PHE A 309 -4.76 16.03 34.77
C PHE A 309 -3.55 15.96 35.70
N ASN A 310 -2.47 15.34 35.24
CA ASN A 310 -1.17 15.31 35.92
C ASN A 310 -0.20 16.29 35.24
N LYS A 311 0.99 16.45 35.82
CA LYS A 311 2.03 17.35 35.30
C LYS A 311 2.43 17.08 33.84
N ASN A 312 2.39 15.83 33.38
CA ASN A 312 2.90 15.41 32.08
C ASN A 312 2.06 14.29 31.43
N ALA A 313 0.89 14.01 31.99
CA ALA A 313 -0.01 12.99 31.51
C ALA A 313 -1.45 13.33 31.91
N ILE A 314 -2.41 12.73 31.24
CA ILE A 314 -3.83 12.75 31.57
C ILE A 314 -4.22 11.30 31.83
N ASN A 315 -5.00 11.03 32.88
CA ASN A 315 -5.61 9.73 33.09
C ASN A 315 -7.11 9.90 32.88
N ALA A 316 -7.66 9.22 31.88
CA ALA A 316 -9.09 9.22 31.60
C ALA A 316 -9.61 7.78 31.56
N ASN A 317 -10.55 7.44 32.44
CA ASN A 317 -11.13 6.09 32.55
C ASN A 317 -10.08 4.94 32.61
N GLY A 318 -8.92 5.18 33.24
CA GLY A 318 -7.84 4.19 33.35
C GLY A 318 -6.86 4.15 32.19
N ILE A 319 -7.11 4.89 31.11
CA ILE A 319 -6.20 5.06 29.98
C ILE A 319 -5.34 6.30 30.22
N TYR A 320 -4.03 6.19 29.97
CA TYR A 320 -3.10 7.29 30.07
C TYR A 320 -2.90 7.96 28.72
N TYR A 321 -2.95 9.29 28.73
CA TYR A 321 -2.65 10.14 27.59
C TYR A 321 -1.50 11.08 27.90
N GLY A 322 -0.82 11.53 26.86
CA GLY A 322 0.13 12.65 26.92
C GLY A 322 -0.02 13.51 25.67
N VAL A 323 -0.07 14.82 25.84
CA VAL A 323 -0.09 15.76 24.71
C VAL A 323 1.27 16.43 24.59
N THR A 324 1.81 16.43 23.38
CA THR A 324 3.01 17.18 23.01
C THR A 324 2.71 18.09 21.84
N GLY A 325 3.50 19.16 21.68
CA GLY A 325 3.40 20.08 20.55
C GLY A 325 4.77 20.39 19.99
N ILE A 326 4.82 21.10 18.86
CA ILE A 326 6.09 21.58 18.31
C ILE A 326 6.45 22.95 18.89
N HIS A 327 7.63 23.04 19.49
CA HIS A 327 8.19 24.29 19.97
C HIS A 327 8.77 25.12 18.83
N ASP A 328 9.56 24.49 17.95
CA ASP A 328 10.27 25.16 16.85
C ASP A 328 10.53 24.25 15.64
N TYR A 329 10.66 24.89 14.47
CA TYR A 329 10.80 24.24 13.16
C TYR A 329 12.09 24.69 12.46
N PRO A 330 12.66 23.87 11.56
CA PRO A 330 13.70 24.35 10.64
C PRO A 330 13.11 25.38 9.66
N PHE A 331 13.92 26.37 9.26
CA PHE A 331 13.53 27.38 8.28
C PHE A 331 13.10 26.78 6.94
N PHE A 332 13.85 25.78 6.47
CA PHE A 332 13.58 25.05 5.23
C PHE A 332 13.34 23.58 5.60
N PRO A 333 12.07 23.18 5.80
CA PRO A 333 11.76 21.77 6.00
C PRO A 333 11.98 20.98 4.72
N ASN A 334 12.32 19.70 4.87
CA ASN A 334 12.37 18.76 3.75
C ASN A 334 10.98 18.57 3.12
N ASN A 335 10.93 18.16 1.85
CA ASN A 335 9.66 17.77 1.24
C ASN A 335 9.11 16.52 1.95
N GLY A 336 7.80 16.49 2.21
CA GLY A 336 7.15 15.39 2.91
C GLY A 336 7.49 15.32 4.41
N TRP A 337 7.99 16.39 5.03
CA TRP A 337 8.48 16.35 6.42
C TRP A 337 7.45 15.86 7.45
N THR A 338 6.13 16.01 7.20
CA THR A 338 5.10 15.45 8.11
C THR A 338 4.82 13.97 7.87
N ALA A 339 5.12 13.46 6.68
CA ALA A 339 4.87 12.08 6.30
C ALA A 339 5.65 11.07 7.13
N ASN A 340 6.88 11.44 7.55
CA ASN A 340 7.74 10.60 8.40
C ASN A 340 7.34 10.64 9.89
N ILE A 341 6.52 11.61 10.28
CA ILE A 341 6.13 11.85 11.69
C ILE A 341 4.74 11.26 11.98
N ALA A 342 3.84 11.34 11.00
CA ALA A 342 2.52 10.72 11.00
C ALA A 342 2.46 9.18 11.25
N PRO A 343 3.47 8.34 10.95
CA PRO A 343 3.40 6.88 11.11
C PRO A 343 3.52 6.36 12.55
N THR A 344 3.63 7.25 13.55
CA THR A 344 3.85 6.84 14.94
C THR A 344 2.57 6.33 15.62
N ASP A 345 2.69 5.61 16.73
CA ASP A 345 1.58 5.17 17.61
C ASP A 345 0.86 6.35 18.31
N THR A 346 0.68 7.47 17.61
CA THR A 346 0.13 8.72 18.11
C THR A 346 -0.90 9.25 17.14
N THR A 347 -1.89 9.97 17.66
CA THR A 347 -2.78 10.76 16.82
C THR A 347 -2.11 12.10 16.55
N LEU A 348 -1.95 12.47 15.27
CA LEU A 348 -1.43 13.76 14.84
C LEU A 348 -2.60 14.73 14.65
N ILE A 349 -2.52 15.93 15.24
CA ILE A 349 -3.52 16.99 15.14
C ILE A 349 -2.83 18.28 14.70
N TRP A 350 -3.22 18.82 13.56
CA TRP A 350 -2.71 20.08 13.02
C TRP A 350 -3.83 21.09 12.88
N ASN A 351 -3.90 22.06 13.81
CA ASN A 351 -4.94 23.09 13.77
C ASN A 351 -4.46 24.28 12.93
N PHE A 352 -5.37 24.90 12.19
CA PHE A 352 -5.11 26.06 11.36
C PHE A 352 -6.20 27.13 11.48
N ASN A 353 -5.74 28.38 11.62
CA ASN A 353 -6.59 29.56 11.49
C ASN A 353 -6.11 30.44 10.34
N ASN A 354 -7.06 31.12 9.71
CA ASN A 354 -6.76 32.16 8.74
C ASN A 354 -6.16 33.37 9.43
N VAL A 355 -5.21 34.01 8.76
CA VAL A 355 -4.62 35.27 9.20
C VAL A 355 -4.83 36.27 8.09
N SER A 356 -5.28 37.48 8.43
CA SER A 356 -5.44 38.53 7.42
C SER A 356 -4.07 38.99 6.91
N SER A 357 -4.01 39.38 5.64
CA SER A 357 -2.77 39.92 5.04
C SER A 357 -2.23 41.10 5.85
N GLU A 358 -3.10 41.95 6.39
CA GLU A 358 -2.73 43.08 7.25
C GLU A 358 -2.06 42.67 8.58
N GLU A 359 -2.54 41.60 9.23
CA GLU A 359 -1.92 41.10 10.46
C GLU A 359 -0.53 40.54 10.16
N ILE A 360 -0.40 39.80 9.05
CA ILE A 360 0.87 39.17 8.67
C ILE A 360 1.91 40.22 8.28
N THR A 361 1.55 41.22 7.45
CA THR A 361 2.49 42.27 7.04
C THR A 361 3.03 43.02 8.25
N LYS A 362 2.16 43.38 9.20
CA LYS A 362 2.54 44.03 10.45
C LYS A 362 3.44 43.17 11.34
N ASP A 363 3.21 41.86 11.37
CA ASP A 363 4.03 40.92 12.14
C ASP A 363 5.39 40.69 11.45
N LEU A 364 5.44 40.66 10.11
CA LEU A 364 6.67 40.55 9.32
C LEU A 364 7.53 41.81 9.40
N GLU A 365 6.96 43.00 9.22
CA GLU A 365 7.68 44.28 9.35
C GLU A 365 8.33 44.40 10.73
N GLY A 366 7.59 44.03 11.77
CA GLY A 366 8.11 43.99 13.14
C GLY A 366 9.26 43.01 13.31
N ALA A 367 9.17 41.81 12.70
CA ALA A 367 10.23 40.82 12.73
C ALA A 367 11.47 41.24 11.92
N ILE A 368 11.29 41.88 10.76
CA ILE A 368 12.37 42.40 9.92
C ILE A 368 13.12 43.51 10.66
N SER A 369 12.42 44.52 11.16
CA SER A 369 13.02 45.65 11.89
C SER A 369 13.83 45.18 13.11
N MET A 370 13.35 44.17 13.83
CA MET A 370 14.05 43.61 14.98
C MET A 370 15.32 42.83 14.57
N ASN A 371 15.25 42.05 13.49
CA ASN A 371 16.39 41.32 12.95
C ASN A 371 17.45 42.27 12.35
N GLU A 372 17.05 43.35 11.68
CA GLU A 372 17.94 44.42 11.21
C GLU A 372 18.66 45.08 12.38
N THR A 373 17.91 45.47 13.42
CA THR A 373 18.49 46.05 14.64
C THR A 373 19.52 45.09 15.26
N SER A 374 19.21 43.79 15.31
CA SER A 374 20.12 42.76 15.81
C SER A 374 21.36 42.59 14.92
N LEU A 375 21.22 42.74 13.60
CA LEU A 375 22.32 42.70 12.65
C LEU A 375 23.27 43.88 12.87
N PHE A 376 22.74 45.10 13.02
CA PHE A 376 23.51 46.31 13.31
C PHE A 376 24.25 46.23 14.66
N GLN A 377 23.63 45.62 15.68
CA GLN A 377 24.24 45.45 17.00
C GLN A 377 25.29 44.33 17.06
N THR A 378 25.32 43.42 16.08
CA THR A 378 26.25 42.29 16.09
C THR A 378 27.66 42.75 15.68
N LYS A 379 28.63 42.56 16.58
CA LYS A 379 30.05 42.88 16.30
C LYS A 379 30.55 42.20 15.03
N SER A 380 31.28 42.94 14.21
CA SER A 380 31.87 42.49 12.93
C SER A 380 32.76 41.23 13.03
N SER A 381 33.32 40.94 14.22
CA SER A 381 34.09 39.72 14.48
C SER A 381 33.26 38.43 14.50
N LYS A 382 31.92 38.51 14.64
CA LYS A 382 31.02 37.35 14.62
C LYS A 382 30.42 37.13 13.22
N ARG A 383 31.28 36.90 12.22
CA ARG A 383 30.88 36.72 10.79
C ARG A 383 29.77 35.67 10.58
N ILE A 384 29.81 34.56 11.32
CA ILE A 384 28.78 33.50 11.24
C ILE A 384 27.42 34.01 11.73
N GLY A 385 27.39 34.84 12.79
CA GLY A 385 26.14 35.42 13.31
C GLY A 385 25.53 36.42 12.34
N ILE A 386 26.37 37.26 11.72
CA ILE A 386 25.97 38.22 10.68
C ILE A 386 25.38 37.50 9.46
N SER A 387 26.05 36.47 8.96
CA SER A 387 25.53 35.68 7.82
C SER A 387 24.20 34.99 8.16
N LYS A 388 24.05 34.42 9.37
CA LYS A 388 22.77 33.83 9.80
C LYS A 388 21.63 34.84 9.84
N LEU A 389 21.87 36.03 10.41
CA LEU A 389 20.87 37.10 10.47
C LEU A 389 20.56 37.68 9.08
N GLY A 390 21.58 37.84 8.23
CA GLY A 390 21.40 38.25 6.83
C GLY A 390 20.51 37.28 6.05
N ASN A 391 20.78 35.98 6.13
CA ASN A 391 19.95 34.96 5.49
C ASN A 391 18.50 34.98 6.04
N LYS A 392 18.31 35.20 7.35
CA LYS A 392 16.97 35.34 7.93
C LYS A 392 16.21 36.54 7.35
N LEU A 393 16.87 37.69 7.19
CA LEU A 393 16.26 38.89 6.61
C LEU A 393 15.89 38.67 5.14
N GLU A 394 16.75 38.01 4.37
CA GLU A 394 16.46 37.64 2.99
C GLU A 394 15.22 36.74 2.89
N ILE A 395 15.11 35.73 3.76
CA ILE A 395 13.93 34.83 3.83
C ILE A 395 12.66 35.61 4.14
N LEU A 396 12.69 36.49 5.15
CA LEU A 396 11.53 37.31 5.52
C LEU A 396 11.15 38.28 4.39
N GLY A 397 12.12 38.88 3.71
CA GLY A 397 11.89 39.75 2.55
C GLY A 397 11.26 39.00 1.37
N ASN A 398 11.73 37.79 1.07
CA ASN A 398 11.11 36.94 0.05
C ASN A 398 9.67 36.56 0.42
N MET A 399 9.40 36.31 1.70
CA MET A 399 8.04 36.04 2.19
C MET A 399 7.13 37.26 2.00
N VAL A 400 7.60 38.48 2.29
CA VAL A 400 6.87 39.72 2.03
C VAL A 400 6.52 39.84 0.54
N ASN A 401 7.49 39.64 -0.35
CA ASN A 401 7.28 39.71 -1.80
C ASN A 401 6.25 38.69 -2.29
N THR A 402 6.22 37.50 -1.69
CA THR A 402 5.28 36.42 -2.04
C THR A 402 3.86 36.71 -1.57
N ILE A 403 3.71 37.44 -0.45
CA ILE A 403 2.41 37.89 0.05
C ILE A 403 1.87 39.06 -0.77
N THR A 404 2.73 40.03 -1.09
CA THR A 404 2.34 41.24 -1.84
C THR A 404 2.01 40.96 -3.30
N SER A 405 2.65 39.95 -3.91
CA SER A 405 2.29 39.47 -5.26
C SER A 405 0.92 38.78 -5.32
N GLY A 406 0.33 38.42 -4.17
CA GLY A 406 -0.94 37.69 -4.10
C GLY A 406 -0.84 36.22 -4.55
N SER A 407 0.36 35.70 -4.80
CA SER A 407 0.56 34.33 -5.29
C SER A 407 0.38 33.25 -4.21
N GLU A 408 0.35 33.64 -2.93
CA GLU A 408 0.34 32.70 -1.82
C GLU A 408 -0.51 33.21 -0.65
N THR A 409 -1.17 32.30 0.05
CA THR A 409 -1.92 32.60 1.28
C THR A 409 -1.22 32.01 2.48
N ILE A 410 -1.24 32.71 3.61
CA ILE A 410 -0.62 32.25 4.85
C ILE A 410 -1.69 31.85 5.86
N LYS A 411 -1.47 30.71 6.49
CA LYS A 411 -2.27 30.21 7.61
C LYS A 411 -1.40 30.14 8.85
N ARG A 412 -1.99 30.37 10.02
CA ARG A 412 -1.32 30.12 11.30
C ARG A 412 -1.70 28.74 11.77
N GLY A 413 -0.73 27.84 11.92
CA GLY A 413 -0.98 26.48 12.39
C GLY A 413 -0.05 26.01 13.48
N ASN A 414 -0.52 25.10 14.33
CA ASN A 414 0.27 24.38 15.33
C ASN A 414 0.05 22.87 15.20
N LEU A 415 1.16 22.13 15.30
CA LEU A 415 1.15 20.68 15.20
C LEU A 415 1.28 20.06 16.60
N LEU A 416 0.32 19.21 16.95
CA LEU A 416 0.18 18.54 18.23
C LEU A 416 0.14 17.02 18.03
N PHE A 417 0.58 16.29 19.05
CA PHE A 417 0.55 14.83 19.07
C PHE A 417 -0.11 14.35 20.35
N LEU A 418 -1.09 13.46 20.20
CA LEU A 418 -1.73 12.74 21.29
C LEU A 418 -1.14 11.34 21.38
N HIS A 419 -0.42 11.10 22.46
CA HIS A 419 0.08 9.81 22.87
C HIS A 419 -0.95 9.15 23.78
N TYR A 420 -1.22 7.87 23.59
CA TYR A 420 -2.10 7.07 24.46
C TYR A 420 -1.41 5.77 24.86
N GLY A 421 -1.80 5.19 26.00
CA GLY A 421 -1.24 3.94 26.49
C GLY A 421 -1.94 3.42 27.74
N VAL A 422 -1.78 2.12 28.00
CA VAL A 422 -2.33 1.45 29.18
C VAL A 422 -1.67 1.91 30.49
N ASP A 423 -0.47 2.50 30.41
CA ASP A 423 0.28 3.01 31.55
C ASP A 423 1.14 4.25 31.17
N LYS A 424 1.63 4.97 32.18
CA LYS A 424 2.45 6.19 32.00
C LYS A 424 3.79 5.93 31.32
N LYS A 425 4.40 4.75 31.49
CA LYS A 425 5.68 4.38 30.87
C LYS A 425 5.51 4.18 29.37
N THR A 426 4.41 3.56 28.95
CA THR A 426 4.05 3.40 27.53
C THR A 426 3.91 4.76 26.83
N VAL A 427 3.20 5.71 27.45
CA VAL A 427 3.09 7.09 26.95
C VAL A 427 4.46 7.76 26.86
N LEU A 428 5.30 7.63 27.89
CA LEU A 428 6.63 8.23 27.91
C LEU A 428 7.55 7.67 26.82
N ASN A 429 7.48 6.36 26.55
CA ASN A 429 8.24 5.71 25.49
C ASN A 429 7.80 6.25 24.11
N SER A 430 6.50 6.41 23.89
CA SER A 430 5.95 7.00 22.66
C SER A 430 6.45 8.44 22.46
N VAL A 431 6.44 9.27 23.50
CA VAL A 431 6.99 10.64 23.47
C VAL A 431 8.49 10.65 23.12
N ASN A 432 9.27 9.74 23.70
CA ASN A 432 10.71 9.68 23.43
C ASN A 432 11.02 9.23 22.00
N ARG A 433 10.26 8.26 21.47
CA ARG A 433 10.38 7.80 20.07
C ARG A 433 10.08 8.93 19.09
N LEU A 434 8.96 9.65 19.29
CA LEU A 434 8.62 10.83 18.50
C LEU A 434 9.72 11.91 18.59
N SER A 435 10.23 12.16 19.80
CA SER A 435 11.30 13.14 20.01
C SER A 435 12.60 12.79 19.27
N GLN A 436 12.88 11.51 19.03
CA GLN A 436 14.05 11.08 18.26
C GLN A 436 13.84 11.36 16.76
N LEU A 437 12.69 10.97 16.21
CA LEU A 437 12.33 11.23 14.81
C LEU A 437 12.32 12.73 14.48
N LEU A 438 11.69 13.54 15.34
CA LEU A 438 11.65 15.00 15.16
C LEU A 438 13.05 15.63 15.18
N LYS A 439 13.99 15.06 15.94
CA LYS A 439 15.36 15.57 16.03
C LYS A 439 16.13 15.35 14.72
N GLU A 440 15.85 14.28 13.98
CA GLU A 440 16.42 14.01 12.65
C GLU A 440 15.98 15.08 11.64
N GLU A 441 14.72 15.52 11.72
CA GLU A 441 14.16 16.64 10.94
C GLU A 441 14.51 18.03 11.51
N LYS A 442 15.36 18.12 12.55
CA LYS A 442 15.74 19.36 13.25
C LYS A 442 14.55 20.14 13.85
N ILE A 443 13.49 19.44 14.22
CA ILE A 443 12.29 19.98 14.88
C ILE A 443 12.42 19.84 16.40
N LEU A 444 12.05 20.88 17.16
CA LEU A 444 12.08 20.88 18.62
C LEU A 444 10.68 20.65 19.21
N ILE A 445 10.57 19.69 20.12
CA ILE A 445 9.31 19.32 20.79
C ILE A 445 9.08 20.13 22.08
N ASP A 446 7.82 20.48 22.36
CA ASP A 446 7.31 20.94 23.66
C ASP A 446 6.49 19.83 24.33
N ARG A 447 6.90 19.43 25.53
CA ARG A 447 6.23 18.36 26.30
C ARG A 447 4.99 18.83 27.08
N LEU A 448 4.64 20.11 26.98
CA LEU A 448 3.50 20.74 27.66
C LEU A 448 3.44 20.42 29.15
N ILE A 449 4.59 20.53 29.83
CA ILE A 449 4.70 20.25 31.26
C ILE A 449 3.85 21.26 32.06
N TYR A 450 3.04 20.74 32.98
CA TYR A 450 2.00 21.44 33.74
C TYR A 450 0.83 22.01 32.90
N ARG A 451 0.82 21.74 31.59
CA ARG A 451 -0.13 22.33 30.63
C ARG A 451 -0.95 21.29 29.87
N GLN A 452 -1.02 20.06 30.39
CA GLN A 452 -1.78 18.97 29.77
C GLN A 452 -3.28 19.27 29.64
N PHE A 453 -3.85 20.14 30.48
CA PHE A 453 -5.22 20.64 30.31
C PHE A 453 -5.38 21.50 29.05
N GLU A 454 -4.43 22.41 28.79
CA GLU A 454 -4.42 23.23 27.58
C GLU A 454 -4.20 22.34 26.36
N GLY A 455 -3.26 21.39 26.44
CA GLY A 455 -3.03 20.37 25.42
C GLY A 455 -4.29 19.56 25.10
N TYR A 456 -4.97 19.04 26.13
CA TYR A 456 -6.23 18.33 25.97
C TYR A 456 -7.28 19.18 25.26
N SER A 457 -7.44 20.44 25.66
CA SER A 457 -8.37 21.37 25.04
C SER A 457 -8.07 21.60 23.56
N SER A 458 -6.79 21.64 23.16
CA SER A 458 -6.34 21.93 21.79
C SER A 458 -6.39 20.75 20.83
N ILE A 459 -6.39 19.51 21.34
CA ILE A 459 -6.55 18.31 20.48
C ILE A 459 -8.02 18.01 20.14
N ILE A 460 -8.97 18.58 20.87
CA ILE A 460 -10.40 18.40 20.60
C ILE A 460 -10.76 19.21 19.35
N PRO A 461 -11.34 18.60 18.31
CA PRO A 461 -11.82 19.35 17.14
C PRO A 461 -12.81 20.43 17.56
N LYS A 462 -12.37 21.68 17.45
CA LYS A 462 -13.13 22.91 17.66
C LYS A 462 -12.37 24.08 17.04
N SER A 463 -13.08 25.15 16.75
CA SER A 463 -12.54 26.36 16.09
C SER A 463 -11.51 27.16 16.88
N THR A 464 -11.40 26.94 18.20
CA THR A 464 -10.60 27.77 19.10
C THR A 464 -9.53 26.93 19.75
N ASP A 465 -8.28 27.34 19.54
CA ASP A 465 -7.11 26.71 20.12
C ASP A 465 -6.31 27.71 20.94
N SER A 466 -6.25 27.51 22.26
CA SER A 466 -5.48 28.33 23.19
C SER A 466 -3.97 28.24 22.97
N LEU A 467 -3.47 27.11 22.48
CA LEU A 467 -2.05 26.88 22.22
C LEU A 467 -1.60 27.44 20.88
N LEU A 468 -2.52 27.69 19.95
CA LEU A 468 -2.19 28.22 18.63
C LEU A 468 -1.48 29.58 18.69
N PHE A 469 -1.80 30.42 19.67
CA PHE A 469 -1.09 31.69 19.85
C PHE A 469 0.38 31.51 20.29
N GLU A 470 0.68 30.48 21.08
CA GLU A 470 2.02 30.29 21.66
C GLU A 470 2.90 29.35 20.82
N LEU A 471 2.32 28.30 20.26
CA LEU A 471 3.01 27.28 19.47
C LEU A 471 2.83 27.46 17.96
N GLY A 472 1.84 28.26 17.54
CA GLY A 472 1.55 28.45 16.12
C GLY A 472 2.70 29.08 15.34
N ARG A 473 2.70 28.79 14.04
CA ARG A 473 3.59 29.37 13.04
C ARG A 473 2.79 29.82 11.83
N GLU A 474 3.14 30.99 11.31
CA GLU A 474 2.64 31.51 10.04
C GLU A 474 3.30 30.76 8.88
N MET A 475 2.54 29.93 8.17
CA MET A 475 3.03 29.07 7.09
C MET A 475 2.33 29.40 5.77
N PRO A 476 3.08 29.53 4.66
CA PRO A 476 2.52 29.52 3.32
C PRO A 476 1.73 28.24 3.04
N CYS A 477 0.64 28.31 2.28
CA CYS A 477 -0.17 27.13 1.93
C CYS A 477 0.65 26.10 1.14
N SER A 478 1.56 26.53 0.26
CA SER A 478 2.54 25.64 -0.39
C SER A 478 3.44 24.89 0.61
N THR A 479 3.83 25.51 1.73
CA THR A 479 4.62 24.84 2.77
C THR A 479 3.79 23.81 3.55
N ILE A 480 2.50 24.11 3.78
CA ILE A 480 1.56 23.16 4.39
C ILE A 480 1.39 21.95 3.46
N ALA A 481 1.17 22.18 2.16
CA ALA A 481 1.06 21.14 1.15
C ALA A 481 2.33 20.28 1.05
N ASN A 482 3.51 20.91 1.06
CA ASN A 482 4.81 20.22 1.08
C ASN A 482 5.04 19.38 2.34
N GLY A 483 4.27 19.57 3.41
CA GLY A 483 4.25 18.63 4.52
C GLY A 483 3.78 17.23 4.11
N PHE A 484 2.85 17.17 3.15
CA PHE A 484 2.17 15.99 2.59
C PHE A 484 2.00 14.82 3.57
N MET A 485 0.96 14.88 4.39
CA MET A 485 0.68 13.84 5.39
C MET A 485 -0.14 12.66 4.87
N TRP A 486 -0.76 12.77 3.69
CA TRP A 486 -1.70 11.77 3.15
C TRP A 486 -1.01 10.62 2.40
N ILE A 487 0.05 10.06 2.98
CA ILE A 487 0.66 8.85 2.42
C ILE A 487 -0.10 7.63 2.95
N ASN A 488 -0.82 6.96 2.06
CA ASN A 488 -1.44 5.67 2.35
C ASN A 488 -1.30 4.75 1.15
N ASN A 489 -0.58 3.64 1.39
CA ASN A 489 -0.30 2.60 0.41
C ASN A 489 -0.79 1.23 0.89
N SER A 490 -1.69 1.19 1.87
CA SER A 490 -2.30 -0.07 2.31
C SER A 490 -3.19 -0.62 1.20
N LEU A 491 -3.00 -1.89 0.88
CA LEU A 491 -3.89 -2.64 0.00
C LEU A 491 -4.73 -3.56 0.88
N ASN A 492 -6.04 -3.36 0.93
CA ASN A 492 -6.94 -4.28 1.62
C ASN A 492 -8.02 -4.82 0.69
N ASP A 493 -7.67 -5.86 -0.07
CA ASP A 493 -8.66 -6.66 -0.78
C ASP A 493 -9.38 -7.56 0.22
N LYS A 494 -10.70 -7.36 0.39
CA LYS A 494 -11.54 -8.16 1.30
C LYS A 494 -11.48 -9.68 1.07
N LYS A 495 -11.04 -10.11 -0.12
CA LYS A 495 -10.88 -11.52 -0.53
C LYS A 495 -9.42 -11.90 -0.80
N GLY A 496 -8.48 -11.05 -0.37
CA GLY A 496 -7.06 -11.18 -0.65
C GLY A 496 -6.31 -12.02 0.38
N MET A 497 -5.17 -12.57 -0.05
CA MET A 497 -4.18 -13.18 0.86
C MET A 497 -3.26 -12.12 1.43
N LEU A 498 -2.70 -12.39 2.61
CA LEU A 498 -1.57 -11.59 3.11
C LEU A 498 -0.38 -11.80 2.18
N LEU A 499 -0.11 -10.77 1.38
CA LEU A 499 1.05 -10.71 0.50
C LEU A 499 2.30 -10.36 1.30
N GLY A 500 2.20 -9.35 2.17
CA GLY A 500 3.31 -8.89 2.99
C GLY A 500 3.10 -7.46 3.48
N PHE A 501 4.21 -6.76 3.68
CA PHE A 501 4.26 -5.38 4.13
C PHE A 501 5.04 -4.51 3.15
N ASN A 502 4.63 -3.26 2.97
CA ASN A 502 5.44 -2.30 2.22
C ASN A 502 6.56 -1.73 3.09
N THR A 503 7.43 -0.92 2.49
CA THR A 503 8.52 -0.21 3.19
C THR A 503 8.04 0.74 4.30
N THR A 504 6.78 1.19 4.26
CA THR A 504 6.16 2.01 5.31
C THR A 504 5.52 1.18 6.44
N GLY A 505 5.54 -0.15 6.34
CA GLY A 505 4.96 -1.08 7.32
C GLY A 505 3.46 -1.30 7.15
N ASP A 506 2.84 -0.78 6.10
CA ASP A 506 1.43 -1.04 5.79
C ASP A 506 1.27 -2.45 5.21
N ILE A 507 0.23 -3.13 5.66
CA ILE A 507 -0.15 -4.47 5.21
C ILE A 507 -0.75 -4.45 3.79
N LEU A 508 -0.40 -5.48 3.01
CA LEU A 508 -0.98 -5.74 1.70
C LEU A 508 -1.74 -7.07 1.70
N LEU A 509 -3.06 -6.97 1.61
CA LEU A 509 -3.97 -8.07 1.32
C LEU A 509 -4.36 -8.00 -0.16
N TRP A 510 -3.90 -8.96 -0.94
CA TRP A 510 -4.02 -8.94 -2.39
C TRP A 510 -4.87 -10.10 -2.93
N ASP A 511 -5.87 -9.79 -3.74
CA ASP A 511 -6.64 -10.75 -4.54
C ASP A 511 -6.31 -10.58 -6.02
N GLN A 512 -5.59 -11.57 -6.59
CA GLN A 512 -5.26 -11.64 -8.00
C GLN A 512 -6.50 -11.53 -8.93
N PHE A 513 -7.67 -11.97 -8.48
CA PHE A 513 -8.90 -11.98 -9.27
C PHE A 513 -9.82 -10.80 -8.99
N PHE A 514 -9.37 -9.82 -8.21
CA PHE A 514 -10.10 -8.57 -8.03
C PHE A 514 -10.24 -7.79 -9.34
N ARG A 515 -11.37 -7.11 -9.49
CA ARG A 515 -11.72 -6.30 -10.67
C ARG A 515 -12.33 -4.96 -10.24
N ASN A 516 -11.78 -3.86 -10.75
CA ASN A 516 -12.36 -2.51 -10.67
C ASN A 516 -11.96 -1.70 -11.92
N MET A 517 -12.16 -0.38 -11.90
CA MET A 517 -11.78 0.49 -13.03
C MET A 517 -10.27 0.48 -13.34
N GLU A 518 -9.44 0.25 -12.31
CA GLU A 518 -7.97 0.24 -12.41
C GLU A 518 -7.41 -1.16 -12.71
N ARG A 519 -7.98 -2.20 -12.09
CA ARG A 519 -7.59 -3.61 -12.21
C ARG A 519 -8.52 -4.35 -13.15
N LYS A 520 -8.11 -4.47 -14.42
CA LYS A 520 -8.92 -4.96 -15.54
C LYS A 520 -8.69 -6.44 -15.85
N ASN A 521 -7.51 -6.98 -15.53
CA ASN A 521 -7.17 -8.40 -15.78
C ASN A 521 -6.44 -9.04 -14.58
N SER A 522 -6.20 -10.36 -14.61
CA SER A 522 -5.63 -11.15 -13.50
C SER A 522 -4.23 -11.67 -13.79
N ASN A 523 -3.62 -11.15 -14.84
CA ASN A 523 -2.34 -11.61 -15.31
C ASN A 523 -1.23 -11.00 -14.46
N LEU A 524 -0.22 -11.79 -14.13
CA LEU A 524 0.97 -11.38 -13.38
C LEU A 524 2.22 -11.70 -14.19
N PHE A 525 3.10 -10.72 -14.35
CA PHE A 525 4.45 -10.94 -14.85
C PHE A 525 5.43 -10.88 -13.67
N LEU A 526 6.29 -11.87 -13.51
CA LEU A 526 7.23 -11.95 -12.39
C LEU A 526 8.67 -12.09 -12.91
N ILE A 527 9.55 -11.19 -12.48
CA ILE A 527 10.97 -11.18 -12.83
C ILE A 527 11.78 -11.18 -11.54
N GLY A 528 12.84 -12.00 -11.48
CA GLY A 528 13.78 -12.03 -10.37
C GLY A 528 14.96 -12.93 -10.67
N THR A 529 16.14 -12.64 -10.13
CA THR A 529 17.30 -13.50 -10.36
C THR A 529 17.18 -14.82 -9.57
N SER A 530 17.99 -15.80 -9.95
CA SER A 530 18.03 -17.09 -9.25
C SER A 530 18.33 -16.91 -7.76
N GLY A 531 17.47 -17.46 -6.90
CA GLY A 531 17.62 -17.37 -5.44
C GLY A 531 16.87 -16.21 -4.77
N ASP A 532 16.20 -15.32 -5.51
CA ASP A 532 15.48 -14.18 -4.92
C ASP A 532 14.12 -14.54 -4.31
N GLY A 533 13.72 -15.81 -4.37
CA GLY A 533 12.46 -16.30 -3.79
C GLY A 533 11.29 -16.36 -4.77
N LYS A 534 11.55 -16.26 -6.08
CA LYS A 534 10.55 -16.33 -7.17
C LYS A 534 9.66 -17.58 -7.07
N THR A 535 10.26 -18.77 -7.03
CA THR A 535 9.53 -20.05 -6.90
C THR A 535 8.71 -20.10 -5.61
N THR A 536 9.27 -19.66 -4.49
CA THR A 536 8.57 -19.63 -3.20
C THR A 536 7.34 -18.72 -3.23
N PHE A 537 7.46 -17.57 -3.89
CA PHE A 537 6.35 -16.65 -4.10
C PHE A 537 5.26 -17.25 -5.00
N LEU A 538 5.66 -17.90 -6.11
CA LEU A 538 4.72 -18.62 -6.97
C LEU A 538 4.00 -19.74 -6.23
N LYS A 539 4.72 -20.54 -5.43
CA LYS A 539 4.15 -21.58 -4.57
C LYS A 539 3.11 -21.02 -3.60
N LYS A 540 3.36 -19.85 -3.00
CA LYS A 540 2.37 -19.15 -2.16
C LYS A 540 1.11 -18.78 -2.95
N ILE A 541 1.24 -18.20 -4.14
CA ILE A 541 0.09 -17.83 -4.99
C ILE A 541 -0.70 -19.08 -5.42
N ILE A 542 0.00 -20.15 -5.80
CA ILE A 542 -0.60 -21.43 -6.22
C ILE A 542 -1.36 -22.05 -5.05
N ALA A 543 -0.74 -22.16 -3.88
CA ALA A 543 -1.36 -22.71 -2.68
C ALA A 543 -2.61 -21.93 -2.29
N TYR A 544 -2.52 -20.60 -2.29
CA TYR A 544 -3.66 -19.73 -2.01
C TYR A 544 -4.82 -19.97 -2.98
N ASN A 545 -4.59 -19.88 -4.29
CA ASN A 545 -5.66 -20.03 -5.27
C ASN A 545 -6.27 -21.45 -5.27
N THR A 546 -5.45 -22.49 -5.11
CA THR A 546 -5.92 -23.88 -4.98
C THR A 546 -6.77 -24.07 -3.72
N SER A 547 -6.34 -23.50 -2.58
CA SER A 547 -7.09 -23.56 -1.32
C SER A 547 -8.46 -22.88 -1.41
N LEU A 548 -8.59 -21.86 -2.26
CA LEU A 548 -9.88 -21.21 -2.55
C LEU A 548 -10.82 -22.04 -3.45
N GLY A 549 -10.36 -23.20 -3.94
CA GLY A 549 -11.11 -24.05 -4.87
C GLY A 549 -11.06 -23.59 -6.32
N LYS A 550 -10.11 -22.74 -6.69
CA LYS A 550 -9.86 -22.35 -8.08
C LYS A 550 -9.11 -23.46 -8.82
N LYS A 551 -9.26 -23.51 -10.15
CA LYS A 551 -8.50 -24.44 -10.98
C LYS A 551 -7.13 -23.86 -11.27
N VAL A 552 -6.06 -24.60 -11.01
CA VAL A 552 -4.67 -24.15 -11.18
C VAL A 552 -3.90 -25.16 -12.03
N ILE A 553 -3.21 -24.68 -13.05
CA ILE A 553 -2.34 -25.48 -13.92
C ILE A 553 -0.96 -24.82 -13.91
N VAL A 554 0.07 -25.57 -13.53
CA VAL A 554 1.47 -25.11 -13.50
C VAL A 554 2.25 -25.83 -14.59
N ILE A 555 3.00 -25.10 -15.39
CA ILE A 555 3.97 -25.63 -16.35
C ILE A 555 5.34 -25.55 -15.67
N ASP A 556 5.90 -26.71 -15.37
CA ASP A 556 7.07 -26.87 -14.50
C ASP A 556 8.25 -27.49 -15.27
N PRO A 557 9.23 -26.69 -15.72
CA PRO A 557 10.42 -27.20 -16.40
C PRO A 557 11.47 -27.78 -15.45
N GLU A 558 11.42 -27.49 -14.15
CA GLU A 558 12.50 -27.84 -13.21
C GLU A 558 12.11 -28.91 -12.19
N ARG A 559 10.81 -29.26 -12.09
CA ARG A 559 10.17 -30.15 -11.10
C ARG A 559 10.11 -29.56 -9.69
N GLU A 560 10.00 -28.24 -9.55
CA GLU A 560 9.97 -27.57 -8.25
C GLU A 560 8.60 -27.62 -7.55
N TYR A 561 7.52 -27.92 -8.28
CA TYR A 561 6.14 -27.86 -7.78
C TYR A 561 5.55 -29.22 -7.40
N THR A 562 6.31 -30.31 -7.61
CA THR A 562 5.86 -31.69 -7.36
C THR A 562 5.43 -31.91 -5.90
N ASP A 563 6.19 -31.41 -4.93
CA ASP A 563 5.87 -31.62 -3.51
C ASP A 563 4.68 -30.79 -3.05
N LEU A 564 4.55 -29.55 -3.57
CA LEU A 564 3.35 -28.74 -3.36
C LEU A 564 2.11 -29.43 -3.95
N CYS A 565 2.26 -30.05 -5.14
CA CYS A 565 1.21 -30.83 -5.79
C CYS A 565 0.74 -31.98 -4.89
N LYS A 566 1.67 -32.76 -4.32
CA LYS A 566 1.35 -33.83 -3.37
C LYS A 566 0.65 -33.30 -2.11
N HIS A 567 1.17 -32.23 -1.51
CA HIS A 567 0.57 -31.63 -0.31
C HIS A 567 -0.86 -31.13 -0.52
N LEU A 568 -1.19 -30.65 -1.71
CA LEU A 568 -2.52 -30.17 -2.07
C LEU A 568 -3.41 -31.25 -2.70
N ASN A 569 -2.96 -32.51 -2.72
CA ASN A 569 -3.63 -33.63 -3.38
C ASN A 569 -3.96 -33.33 -4.86
N GLY A 570 -3.04 -32.68 -5.58
CA GLY A 570 -3.12 -32.43 -7.01
C GLY A 570 -2.57 -33.60 -7.85
N ILE A 571 -2.56 -33.41 -9.17
CA ILE A 571 -2.08 -34.40 -10.13
C ILE A 571 -0.85 -33.87 -10.88
N VAL A 572 0.25 -34.62 -10.81
CA VAL A 572 1.43 -34.37 -11.64
C VAL A 572 1.31 -35.16 -12.94
N ILE A 573 1.48 -34.49 -14.08
CA ILE A 573 1.42 -35.07 -15.42
C ILE A 573 2.80 -34.87 -16.06
N ASP A 574 3.57 -35.94 -16.17
CA ASP A 574 4.83 -35.94 -16.93
C ASP A 574 4.52 -35.99 -18.42
N LEU A 575 4.95 -34.97 -19.16
CA LEU A 575 4.68 -34.82 -20.59
C LEU A 575 5.81 -35.33 -21.49
N GLY A 576 6.93 -35.81 -20.93
CA GLY A 576 8.12 -36.16 -21.71
C GLY A 576 8.66 -37.57 -21.59
N SER A 577 8.20 -38.37 -20.61
CA SER A 577 8.58 -39.79 -20.53
C SER A 577 7.81 -40.69 -21.50
N GLY A 578 6.60 -40.30 -21.92
CA GLY A 578 5.71 -41.16 -22.72
C GLY A 578 5.04 -42.29 -21.91
N VAL A 579 5.05 -42.19 -20.57
CA VAL A 579 4.41 -43.16 -19.66
C VAL A 579 3.06 -42.65 -19.16
N THR A 580 3.01 -41.38 -18.78
CA THR A 580 1.80 -40.65 -18.38
C THR A 580 1.63 -39.45 -19.30
N GLY A 581 0.46 -38.79 -19.27
CA GLY A 581 0.30 -37.50 -19.96
C GLY A 581 0.48 -37.54 -21.47
N ILE A 582 0.32 -38.72 -22.09
CA ILE A 582 0.43 -38.91 -23.54
C ILE A 582 -0.62 -38.03 -24.22
N ILE A 583 -0.19 -37.34 -25.28
CA ILE A 583 -1.07 -36.56 -26.15
C ILE A 583 -0.93 -37.10 -27.57
N ASN A 584 -1.99 -37.68 -28.11
CA ASN A 584 -2.08 -38.06 -29.51
C ASN A 584 -2.17 -36.79 -30.38
N PRO A 585 -1.18 -36.49 -31.25
CA PRO A 585 -1.25 -35.33 -32.12
C PRO A 585 -2.41 -35.39 -33.10
N LEU A 586 -2.85 -36.58 -33.52
CA LEU A 586 -3.96 -36.78 -34.47
C LEU A 586 -5.35 -36.74 -33.80
N GLN A 587 -5.42 -36.42 -32.50
CA GLN A 587 -6.71 -36.25 -31.83
C GLN A 587 -7.28 -34.86 -32.08
N VAL A 588 -8.49 -34.80 -32.63
CA VAL A 588 -9.27 -33.56 -32.70
C VAL A 588 -9.81 -33.24 -31.31
N ILE A 589 -9.48 -32.06 -30.79
CA ILE A 589 -10.01 -31.56 -29.52
C ILE A 589 -11.30 -30.79 -29.82
N PRO A 590 -12.39 -31.02 -29.06
CA PRO A 590 -13.64 -30.28 -29.25
C PRO A 590 -13.43 -28.78 -28.99
N GLY A 591 -14.22 -27.94 -29.66
CA GLY A 591 -14.32 -26.50 -29.37
C GLY A 591 -15.72 -26.18 -28.83
N PHE A 592 -15.84 -25.10 -28.04
CA PHE A 592 -17.08 -24.73 -27.36
C PHE A 592 -17.73 -23.44 -27.89
N GLU A 593 -17.35 -22.97 -29.08
CA GLU A 593 -18.06 -21.85 -29.73
C GLU A 593 -19.39 -22.32 -30.34
N GLU A 594 -20.48 -21.60 -30.08
CA GLU A 594 -21.86 -21.94 -30.52
C GLU A 594 -22.04 -22.12 -32.05
N LYS A 595 -21.07 -21.70 -32.87
CA LYS A 595 -21.13 -21.75 -34.35
C LYS A 595 -20.09 -22.64 -35.01
N GLN A 596 -19.26 -23.35 -34.25
CA GLN A 596 -18.25 -24.22 -34.85
C GLN A 596 -18.86 -25.54 -35.33
N THR A 597 -18.60 -25.88 -36.60
CA THR A 597 -18.98 -27.17 -37.18
C THR A 597 -17.86 -28.19 -36.97
N THR A 598 -18.16 -29.49 -37.04
CA THR A 598 -17.12 -30.53 -37.01
C THR A 598 -16.04 -30.26 -38.07
N GLN A 599 -16.44 -29.75 -39.24
CA GLN A 599 -15.51 -29.46 -40.32
C GLN A 599 -14.62 -28.26 -40.04
N SER A 600 -15.11 -27.22 -39.36
CA SER A 600 -14.25 -26.11 -38.92
C SER A 600 -13.24 -26.58 -37.86
N LEU A 601 -13.68 -27.40 -36.90
CA LEU A 601 -12.79 -27.98 -35.87
C LEU A 601 -11.67 -28.83 -36.47
N ILE A 602 -12.00 -29.65 -37.48
CA ILE A 602 -11.00 -30.44 -38.20
C ILE A 602 -10.05 -29.53 -38.99
N SER A 603 -10.57 -28.50 -39.68
CA SER A 603 -9.73 -27.53 -40.40
C SER A 603 -8.74 -26.82 -39.47
N ASP A 604 -9.21 -26.30 -38.33
CA ASP A 604 -8.36 -25.66 -37.33
C ASP A 604 -7.33 -26.65 -36.74
N HIS A 605 -7.74 -27.91 -36.57
CA HIS A 605 -6.83 -28.96 -36.14
C HIS A 605 -5.72 -29.25 -37.17
N LEU A 606 -6.06 -29.33 -38.46
CA LEU A 606 -5.08 -29.57 -39.51
C LEU A 606 -4.06 -28.43 -39.59
N GLN A 607 -4.48 -27.17 -39.40
CA GLN A 607 -3.54 -26.04 -39.29
C GLN A 607 -2.59 -26.19 -38.09
N CYS A 608 -3.09 -26.67 -36.95
CA CYS A 608 -2.25 -26.97 -35.79
C CYS A 608 -1.27 -28.11 -36.08
N LEU A 609 -1.70 -29.14 -36.82
CA LEU A 609 -0.82 -30.23 -37.25
C LEU A 609 0.26 -29.76 -38.23
N GLU A 610 -0.03 -28.79 -39.11
CA GLU A 610 0.99 -28.19 -39.96
C GLU A 610 2.12 -27.57 -39.14
N ILE A 611 1.78 -26.83 -38.09
CA ILE A 611 2.75 -26.23 -37.16
C ILE A 611 3.54 -27.33 -36.43
N PHE A 612 2.84 -28.35 -35.91
CA PHE A 612 3.45 -29.49 -35.24
C PHE A 612 4.50 -30.19 -36.11
N PHE A 613 4.15 -30.51 -37.37
CA PHE A 613 5.07 -31.19 -38.27
C PHE A 613 6.25 -30.31 -38.67
N LYS A 614 6.05 -29.00 -38.88
CA LYS A 614 7.13 -28.05 -39.17
C LYS A 614 8.20 -28.00 -38.07
N TYR A 615 7.86 -28.27 -36.81
CA TYR A 615 8.87 -28.34 -35.75
C TYR A 615 9.69 -29.61 -35.76
N ILE A 616 9.05 -30.73 -36.06
CA ILE A 616 9.65 -32.05 -35.85
C ILE A 616 10.33 -32.59 -37.10
N ILE A 617 9.83 -32.22 -38.27
CA ILE A 617 10.25 -32.75 -39.56
C ILE A 617 10.51 -31.59 -40.52
N GLU A 618 11.63 -31.63 -41.23
CA GLU A 618 11.92 -30.70 -42.32
C GLU A 618 11.21 -31.17 -43.60
N LEU A 619 9.96 -30.72 -43.74
CA LEU A 619 9.10 -30.97 -44.90
C LEU A 619 9.10 -29.76 -45.83
N ASN A 620 9.09 -30.00 -47.14
CA ASN A 620 8.74 -28.95 -48.09
C ASN A 620 7.21 -28.73 -48.13
N ASP A 621 6.76 -27.64 -48.76
CA ASP A 621 5.33 -27.27 -48.76
C ASP A 621 4.42 -28.31 -49.44
N ASP A 622 4.92 -29.01 -50.46
CA ASP A 622 4.17 -30.06 -51.16
C ASP A 622 4.06 -31.34 -50.31
N GLU A 623 5.13 -31.74 -49.64
CA GLU A 623 5.15 -32.85 -48.69
C GLU A 623 4.20 -32.60 -47.52
N LEU A 624 4.21 -31.39 -46.97
CA LEU A 624 3.30 -31.00 -45.90
C LEU A 624 1.84 -31.07 -46.39
N ARG A 625 1.55 -30.54 -47.59
CA ARG A 625 0.20 -30.59 -48.17
C ARG A 625 -0.28 -32.03 -48.38
N ILE A 626 0.59 -32.91 -48.89
CA ILE A 626 0.28 -34.33 -49.10
C ILE A 626 0.02 -35.03 -47.75
N LEU A 627 0.85 -34.77 -46.75
CA LEU A 627 0.71 -35.35 -45.41
C LEU A 627 -0.63 -34.93 -44.77
N ILE A 628 -0.95 -33.64 -44.80
CA ILE A 628 -2.22 -33.11 -44.27
C ILE A 628 -3.42 -33.68 -45.02
N LYS A 629 -3.33 -33.82 -46.36
CA LYS A 629 -4.37 -34.48 -47.16
C LYS A 629 -4.56 -35.94 -46.73
N CYS A 630 -3.48 -36.69 -46.50
CA CYS A 630 -3.57 -38.07 -46.04
C CYS A 630 -4.21 -38.18 -44.66
N ILE A 631 -3.93 -37.24 -43.75
CA ILE A 631 -4.54 -37.18 -42.42
C ILE A 631 -6.04 -36.86 -42.52
N TYR A 632 -6.45 -35.94 -43.41
CA TYR A 632 -7.86 -35.66 -43.65
C TYR A 632 -8.61 -36.90 -44.15
N GLU A 633 -8.05 -37.62 -45.13
CA GLU A 633 -8.64 -38.88 -45.61
C GLU A 633 -8.66 -39.96 -44.52
N LEU A 634 -7.66 -40.00 -43.64
CA LEU A 634 -7.64 -40.91 -42.49
C LEU A 634 -8.79 -40.59 -41.51
N TYR A 635 -9.11 -39.32 -41.30
CA TYR A 635 -10.27 -38.92 -40.50
C TYR A 635 -11.61 -39.34 -41.15
N ASP A 636 -11.68 -39.38 -42.48
CA ASP A 636 -12.85 -39.91 -43.19
C ASP A 636 -12.97 -41.43 -43.01
N ASP A 637 -11.86 -42.17 -43.13
CA ASP A 637 -11.82 -43.63 -42.91
C ASP A 637 -12.29 -43.99 -41.48
N PHE A 638 -11.92 -43.19 -40.49
CA PHE A 638 -12.34 -43.34 -39.08
C PHE A 638 -13.72 -42.76 -38.78
N LYS A 639 -14.42 -42.22 -39.80
CA LYS A 639 -15.76 -41.60 -39.70
C LYS A 639 -15.82 -40.42 -38.72
N ILE A 640 -14.71 -39.73 -38.49
CA ILE A 640 -14.62 -38.58 -37.57
C ILE A 640 -15.35 -37.37 -38.15
N ILE A 641 -15.28 -37.17 -39.47
CA ILE A 641 -15.89 -36.04 -40.19
C ILE A 641 -17.42 -35.98 -39.99
N ASN A 642 -18.05 -37.15 -39.82
CA ASN A 642 -19.51 -37.30 -39.74
C ASN A 642 -20.05 -37.36 -38.30
N LYS A 643 -19.18 -37.27 -37.29
CA LYS A 643 -19.53 -37.34 -35.86
C LYS A 643 -19.36 -35.98 -35.20
N LYS A 644 -20.04 -35.76 -34.09
CA LYS A 644 -19.69 -34.66 -33.18
C LYS A 644 -18.42 -35.06 -32.43
N ILE A 645 -17.41 -34.18 -32.43
CA ILE A 645 -16.10 -34.46 -31.82
C ILE A 645 -16.22 -34.79 -30.33
N GLU A 646 -17.18 -34.18 -29.63
CA GLU A 646 -17.45 -34.40 -28.20
C GLU A 646 -17.86 -35.85 -27.86
N ASP A 647 -18.43 -36.58 -28.82
CA ASP A 647 -18.95 -37.94 -28.62
C ASP A 647 -17.90 -39.02 -28.90
N ILE A 648 -16.72 -38.65 -29.41
CA ILE A 648 -15.66 -39.57 -29.82
C ILE A 648 -14.71 -39.79 -28.64
N LYS A 649 -14.48 -41.06 -28.26
CA LYS A 649 -13.53 -41.41 -27.20
C LYS A 649 -12.09 -41.29 -27.68
N ASN A 650 -11.15 -41.06 -26.75
CA ASN A 650 -9.72 -40.92 -27.07
C ASN A 650 -9.16 -42.11 -27.87
N ASN A 651 -9.65 -43.33 -27.62
CA ASN A 651 -9.21 -44.56 -28.30
C ASN A 651 -9.89 -44.82 -29.65
N GLU A 652 -10.79 -43.93 -30.09
CA GLU A 652 -11.43 -43.99 -31.41
C GLU A 652 -10.78 -43.03 -32.43
N PHE A 653 -9.81 -42.22 -31.99
CA PHE A 653 -9.00 -41.40 -32.90
C PHE A 653 -7.82 -42.18 -33.48
N PRO A 654 -7.40 -41.92 -34.73
CA PRO A 654 -6.25 -42.59 -35.31
C PRO A 654 -4.94 -42.21 -34.60
N ILE A 655 -3.94 -43.09 -34.67
CA ILE A 655 -2.55 -42.86 -34.23
C ILE A 655 -1.58 -42.93 -35.42
N PHE A 656 -0.29 -42.68 -35.18
CA PHE A 656 0.71 -42.73 -36.26
C PHE A 656 0.85 -44.10 -36.93
N SER A 657 0.58 -45.19 -36.20
CA SER A 657 0.50 -46.54 -36.80
C SER A 657 -0.59 -46.62 -37.87
N ASP A 658 -1.73 -45.96 -37.69
CA ASP A 658 -2.82 -45.94 -38.68
C ASP A 658 -2.46 -45.04 -39.87
N LEU A 659 -1.82 -43.89 -39.60
CA LEU A 659 -1.29 -43.01 -40.65
C LEU A 659 -0.23 -43.72 -41.51
N LEU A 660 0.61 -44.57 -40.90
CA LEU A 660 1.59 -45.37 -41.62
C LEU A 660 0.92 -46.32 -42.63
N ILE A 661 -0.18 -46.97 -42.25
CA ILE A 661 -0.96 -47.85 -43.14
C ILE A 661 -1.54 -47.05 -44.31
N LYS A 662 -2.08 -45.85 -44.05
CA LYS A 662 -2.61 -44.96 -45.10
C LYS A 662 -1.52 -44.48 -46.06
N LEU A 663 -0.33 -44.17 -45.55
CA LEU A 663 0.82 -43.80 -46.39
C LEU A 663 1.38 -45.00 -47.16
N GLU A 664 1.32 -46.20 -46.60
CA GLU A 664 1.75 -47.43 -47.28
C GLU A 664 0.93 -47.70 -48.54
N SER A 665 -0.39 -47.51 -48.50
CA SER A 665 -1.23 -47.69 -49.69
C SER A 665 -0.90 -46.69 -50.81
N LYS A 666 -0.30 -45.54 -50.48
CA LYS A 666 0.03 -44.46 -51.42
C LYS A 666 1.52 -44.34 -51.76
N LYS A 667 2.39 -45.13 -51.14
CA LYS A 667 3.86 -44.98 -51.26
C LYS A 667 4.37 -45.10 -52.71
N ASN A 668 3.64 -45.83 -53.55
CA ASN A 668 4.00 -46.03 -54.96
C ASN A 668 3.38 -44.99 -55.91
N GLU A 669 2.51 -44.09 -55.41
CA GLU A 669 1.87 -43.05 -56.25
C GLU A 669 2.85 -41.92 -56.62
N ASN A 670 3.74 -41.53 -55.69
CA ASN A 670 4.76 -40.52 -55.91
C ASN A 670 5.92 -40.68 -54.89
N VAL A 671 7.13 -40.26 -55.28
CA VAL A 671 8.36 -40.20 -54.47
C VAL A 671 8.14 -39.46 -53.14
N LEU A 672 7.35 -38.38 -53.13
CA LEU A 672 7.04 -37.64 -51.89
C LEU A 672 6.29 -38.51 -50.87
N CYS A 673 5.31 -39.32 -51.31
CA CYS A 673 4.59 -40.25 -50.43
C CYS A 673 5.52 -41.33 -49.86
N LYS A 674 6.49 -41.81 -50.65
CA LYS A 674 7.49 -42.77 -50.18
C LYS A 674 8.39 -42.16 -49.09
N ARG A 675 8.86 -40.93 -49.27
CA ARG A 675 9.67 -40.23 -48.27
C ARG A 675 8.88 -40.00 -46.97
N LEU A 676 7.62 -39.57 -47.06
CA LEU A 676 6.74 -39.42 -45.91
C LEU A 676 6.52 -40.76 -45.18
N TYR A 677 6.26 -41.84 -45.91
CA TYR A 677 6.14 -43.19 -45.34
C TYR A 677 7.41 -43.59 -44.56
N GLU A 678 8.60 -43.39 -45.14
CA GLU A 678 9.87 -43.71 -44.48
C GLU A 678 10.06 -42.89 -43.19
N ILE A 679 9.79 -41.58 -43.23
CA ILE A 679 9.91 -40.71 -42.05
C ILE A 679 8.95 -41.17 -40.95
N ILE A 680 7.67 -41.35 -41.25
CA ILE A 680 6.67 -41.77 -40.24
C ILE A 680 7.02 -43.15 -39.67
N LYS A 681 7.44 -44.10 -40.52
CA LYS A 681 7.85 -45.44 -40.09
C LYS A 681 8.99 -45.39 -39.08
N TRP A 682 10.08 -44.68 -39.42
CA TRP A 682 11.30 -44.69 -38.62
C TRP A 682 11.23 -43.79 -37.40
N ASP A 683 10.54 -42.65 -37.48
CA ASP A 683 10.54 -41.66 -36.40
C ASP A 683 9.38 -41.84 -35.43
N PHE A 684 8.19 -42.21 -35.90
CA PHE A 684 6.95 -42.20 -35.10
C PHE A 684 6.41 -43.58 -34.74
N THR A 685 6.84 -44.66 -35.39
CA THR A 685 6.33 -46.01 -35.12
C THR A 685 7.39 -46.97 -34.59
N GLY A 686 6.99 -48.09 -34.01
CA GLY A 686 7.91 -49.12 -33.51
C GLY A 686 8.88 -48.57 -32.45
N THR A 687 10.19 -48.72 -32.70
CA THR A 687 11.26 -48.20 -31.83
C THR A 687 11.70 -46.78 -32.20
N GLY A 688 10.90 -46.06 -32.99
CA GLY A 688 11.20 -44.70 -33.42
C GLY A 688 11.29 -43.70 -32.26
N LYS A 689 12.17 -42.70 -32.42
CA LYS A 689 12.50 -41.70 -31.38
C LYS A 689 11.30 -40.92 -30.83
N TYR A 690 10.19 -40.82 -31.58
CA TYR A 690 8.98 -40.12 -31.16
C TYR A 690 7.81 -41.04 -30.81
N SER A 691 7.96 -42.36 -31.01
CA SER A 691 6.85 -43.31 -30.89
C SER A 691 6.23 -43.31 -29.48
N LEU A 692 7.07 -43.29 -28.45
CA LEU A 692 6.62 -43.25 -27.05
C LEU A 692 5.83 -41.98 -26.70
N LEU A 693 6.10 -40.85 -27.36
CA LEU A 693 5.44 -39.58 -27.06
C LEU A 693 4.09 -39.45 -27.76
N TRP A 694 3.99 -39.90 -29.01
CA TRP A 694 2.91 -39.48 -29.90
C TRP A 694 2.15 -40.62 -30.60
N ASN A 695 2.64 -41.86 -30.57
CA ASN A 695 1.99 -42.99 -31.23
C ASN A 695 1.16 -43.86 -30.28
N ASN A 696 0.32 -43.20 -29.47
CA ASN A 696 -0.58 -43.86 -28.54
C ASN A 696 -1.76 -42.92 -28.26
N TYR A 697 -2.83 -43.44 -27.65
CA TYR A 697 -4.03 -42.65 -27.36
C TYR A 697 -3.78 -41.65 -26.23
N SER A 698 -4.42 -40.48 -26.29
CA SER A 698 -4.23 -39.46 -25.25
C SER A 698 -4.72 -39.95 -23.89
N THR A 699 -3.91 -39.75 -22.86
CA THR A 699 -4.21 -40.11 -21.47
C THR A 699 -4.43 -38.89 -20.56
N ILE A 700 -4.15 -37.69 -21.06
CA ILE A 700 -4.29 -36.43 -20.32
C ILE A 700 -5.76 -36.14 -19.97
N ASN A 701 -6.05 -35.81 -18.71
CA ASN A 701 -7.40 -35.48 -18.25
C ASN A 701 -7.37 -34.41 -17.15
N PHE A 702 -8.00 -33.27 -17.44
CA PHE A 702 -8.05 -32.11 -16.56
C PHE A 702 -9.39 -31.95 -15.80
N ASN A 703 -10.24 -32.97 -15.79
CA ASN A 703 -11.56 -32.96 -15.14
C ASN A 703 -11.57 -33.71 -13.79
N GLN A 704 -10.46 -34.35 -13.43
CA GLN A 704 -10.36 -35.20 -12.23
C GLN A 704 -10.03 -34.41 -10.97
N ASN A 705 -9.39 -33.25 -11.10
CA ASN A 705 -8.85 -32.46 -10.00
C ASN A 705 -8.94 -30.97 -10.35
N LEU A 706 -8.61 -30.11 -9.39
CA LEU A 706 -8.49 -28.67 -9.59
C LEU A 706 -7.04 -28.19 -9.64
N PHE A 707 -6.05 -29.01 -9.23
CA PHE A 707 -4.64 -28.63 -9.28
C PHE A 707 -3.81 -29.61 -10.10
N TYR A 708 -3.14 -29.10 -11.13
CA TYR A 708 -2.30 -29.86 -12.03
C TYR A 708 -0.90 -29.25 -12.14
N VAL A 709 0.13 -30.11 -12.14
CA VAL A 709 1.50 -29.75 -12.48
C VAL A 709 1.89 -30.51 -13.75
N LEU A 710 2.16 -29.77 -14.82
CA LEU A 710 2.63 -30.26 -16.10
C LEU A 710 4.16 -30.24 -16.08
N ASP A 711 4.77 -31.41 -15.87
CA ASP A 711 6.21 -31.58 -15.83
C ASP A 711 6.77 -31.73 -17.26
N ILE A 712 7.61 -30.77 -17.65
CA ILE A 712 8.25 -30.73 -18.97
C ILE A 712 9.77 -30.90 -18.91
N LYS A 713 10.35 -31.21 -17.74
CA LYS A 713 11.80 -31.31 -17.54
C LYS A 713 12.48 -32.27 -18.51
N THR A 714 11.86 -33.44 -18.70
CA THR A 714 12.35 -34.50 -19.59
C THR A 714 12.27 -34.12 -21.07
N LEU A 715 11.30 -33.29 -21.47
CA LEU A 715 11.19 -32.77 -22.84
C LEU A 715 12.32 -31.80 -23.14
N PHE A 716 12.57 -30.89 -22.20
CA PHE A 716 13.60 -29.87 -22.34
C PHE A 716 15.00 -30.47 -22.47
N GLN A 717 15.32 -31.49 -21.66
CA GLN A 717 16.60 -32.20 -21.72
C GLN A 717 16.81 -32.96 -23.05
N LYS A 718 15.74 -33.33 -23.77
CA LYS A 718 15.83 -34.12 -25.00
C LYS A 718 16.16 -33.26 -26.23
N ASN A 719 15.30 -32.31 -26.58
CA ASN A 719 15.44 -31.49 -27.78
C ASN A 719 14.44 -30.32 -27.77
N GLN A 720 14.90 -29.11 -28.10
CA GLN A 720 14.07 -27.90 -28.19
C GLN A 720 12.94 -28.02 -29.23
N ARG A 721 13.17 -28.71 -30.36
CA ARG A 721 12.12 -28.99 -31.37
C ARG A 721 11.00 -29.88 -30.81
N ILE A 722 11.36 -30.89 -30.02
CA ILE A 722 10.39 -31.80 -29.37
C ILE A 722 9.59 -31.03 -28.32
N CYS A 723 10.27 -30.21 -27.52
CA CYS A 723 9.60 -29.36 -26.53
C CYS A 723 8.61 -28.41 -27.20
N ALA A 724 8.99 -27.71 -28.29
CA ALA A 724 8.10 -26.81 -29.01
C ALA A 724 6.86 -27.53 -29.58
N ALA A 725 7.04 -28.70 -30.19
CA ALA A 725 5.94 -29.48 -30.75
C ALA A 725 5.01 -30.03 -29.66
N GLN A 726 5.56 -30.57 -28.57
CA GLN A 726 4.77 -31.07 -27.45
C GLN A 726 4.02 -29.93 -26.77
N MET A 727 4.66 -28.77 -26.59
CA MET A 727 4.01 -27.58 -26.08
C MET A 727 2.83 -27.22 -26.97
N CYS A 728 2.98 -27.14 -28.29
CA CYS A 728 1.88 -26.86 -29.24
C CYS A 728 0.60 -27.69 -28.93
N LEU A 729 0.77 -28.98 -28.65
CA LEU A 729 -0.34 -29.86 -28.28
C LEU A 729 -0.94 -29.53 -26.90
N VAL A 730 -0.08 -29.30 -25.89
CA VAL A 730 -0.50 -28.87 -24.54
C VAL A 730 -1.31 -27.58 -24.61
N LEU A 731 -0.90 -26.62 -25.43
CA LEU A 731 -1.62 -25.34 -25.59
C LEU A 731 -3.06 -25.58 -26.02
N ARG A 732 -3.25 -26.50 -26.95
CA ARG A 732 -4.58 -26.80 -27.49
C ARG A 732 -5.49 -27.41 -26.43
N TYR A 733 -4.96 -28.27 -25.57
CA TYR A 733 -5.67 -28.76 -24.40
C TYR A 733 -6.00 -27.63 -23.42
N VAL A 734 -5.03 -26.76 -23.14
CA VAL A 734 -5.23 -25.60 -22.25
C VAL A 734 -6.29 -24.64 -22.81
N TYR A 735 -6.31 -24.37 -24.11
CA TYR A 735 -7.35 -23.56 -24.76
C TYR A 735 -8.73 -24.18 -24.62
N ASN A 736 -8.84 -25.48 -24.86
CA ASN A 736 -10.10 -26.19 -24.65
C ASN A 736 -10.58 -26.10 -23.19
N LEU A 737 -9.66 -26.16 -22.21
CA LEU A 737 -10.03 -25.97 -20.80
C LEU A 737 -10.50 -24.56 -20.50
N ILE A 738 -9.85 -23.55 -21.08
CA ILE A 738 -10.24 -22.15 -20.95
C ILE A 738 -11.68 -21.97 -21.48
N ASP A 739 -12.00 -22.59 -22.61
CA ASP A 739 -13.34 -22.54 -23.20
C ASP A 739 -14.38 -23.28 -22.36
N ILE A 740 -14.08 -24.51 -21.91
CA ILE A 740 -14.94 -25.29 -20.98
C ILE A 740 -15.24 -24.46 -19.74
N ASN A 741 -14.23 -23.83 -19.17
CA ASN A 741 -14.38 -23.05 -17.95
C ASN A 741 -15.33 -21.85 -18.17
N ARG A 742 -15.28 -21.18 -19.32
CA ARG A 742 -16.18 -20.06 -19.62
C ARG A 742 -17.63 -20.50 -19.81
N PHE A 743 -17.85 -21.55 -20.57
CA PHE A 743 -19.21 -21.93 -20.98
C PHE A 743 -19.91 -22.87 -20.00
N LYS A 744 -19.18 -23.74 -19.30
CA LYS A 744 -19.73 -24.77 -18.41
C LYS A 744 -19.45 -24.52 -16.94
N GLU A 745 -18.19 -24.37 -16.53
CA GLU A 745 -17.81 -24.40 -15.11
C GLU A 745 -17.99 -23.05 -14.39
N LYS A 746 -17.70 -21.94 -15.08
CA LYS A 746 -17.69 -20.56 -14.55
C LYS A 746 -16.83 -20.42 -13.28
N ASN A 747 -15.76 -21.21 -13.16
CA ASN A 747 -14.79 -21.09 -12.07
C ASN A 747 -13.64 -20.14 -12.47
N ASN A 748 -12.78 -19.76 -11.53
CA ASN A 748 -11.56 -19.05 -11.86
C ASN A 748 -10.46 -20.05 -12.22
N LEU A 749 -9.77 -19.80 -13.34
CA LEU A 749 -8.65 -20.61 -13.83
C LEU A 749 -7.34 -19.83 -13.73
N LEU A 750 -6.33 -20.42 -13.12
CA LEU A 750 -4.97 -19.87 -13.04
C LEU A 750 -4.01 -20.76 -13.82
N ILE A 751 -3.29 -20.16 -14.77
CA ILE A 751 -2.18 -20.82 -15.47
C ILE A 751 -0.89 -20.19 -14.98
N VAL A 752 0.08 -21.02 -14.58
CA VAL A 752 1.40 -20.56 -14.14
C VAL A 752 2.43 -21.15 -15.08
N ILE A 753 3.25 -20.29 -15.69
CA ILE A 753 4.38 -20.65 -16.52
C ILE A 753 5.62 -20.19 -15.79
N ASP A 754 6.34 -21.13 -15.18
CA ASP A 754 7.64 -20.84 -14.59
C ASP A 754 8.76 -21.05 -15.61
N GLU A 755 9.85 -20.34 -15.42
CA GLU A 755 10.98 -20.22 -16.34
C GLU A 755 10.57 -20.06 -17.80
N ALA A 756 9.69 -19.08 -18.05
CA ALA A 756 9.16 -18.81 -19.37
C ALA A 756 10.24 -18.55 -20.44
N HIS A 757 11.45 -18.08 -20.04
CA HIS A 757 12.59 -17.92 -20.95
C HIS A 757 13.02 -19.25 -21.61
N ILE A 758 12.80 -20.39 -20.96
CA ILE A 758 13.11 -21.72 -21.49
C ILE A 758 12.30 -22.03 -22.76
N ILE A 759 11.10 -21.47 -22.87
CA ILE A 759 10.18 -21.69 -23.98
C ILE A 759 10.48 -20.74 -25.16
N ILE A 760 11.29 -19.69 -24.94
CA ILE A 760 11.61 -18.69 -25.95
C ILE A 760 12.82 -19.12 -26.79
N ASP A 761 12.60 -19.30 -28.09
CA ASP A 761 13.65 -19.55 -29.06
C ASP A 761 13.69 -18.41 -30.09
N PRO A 762 14.82 -17.71 -30.26
CA PRO A 762 14.99 -16.69 -31.31
C PRO A 762 14.76 -17.23 -32.72
N LYS A 763 15.08 -18.50 -32.97
CA LYS A 763 14.87 -19.14 -34.27
C LYS A 763 13.42 -19.56 -34.47
N ASN A 764 12.64 -19.63 -33.39
CA ASN A 764 11.29 -20.14 -33.40
C ASN A 764 10.43 -19.46 -32.30
N PRO A 765 9.91 -18.25 -32.58
CA PRO A 765 9.24 -17.41 -31.58
C PRO A 765 7.82 -17.89 -31.21
N GLU A 766 7.36 -19.02 -31.71
CA GLU A 766 5.97 -19.47 -31.56
C GLU A 766 5.61 -19.83 -30.12
N GLY A 767 6.57 -20.30 -29.31
CA GLY A 767 6.39 -20.46 -27.87
C GLY A 767 6.07 -19.13 -27.16
N LEU A 768 6.72 -18.04 -27.60
CA LEU A 768 6.41 -16.68 -27.13
C LEU A 768 5.07 -16.18 -27.66
N MET A 769 4.77 -16.42 -28.95
CA MET A 769 3.47 -16.07 -29.55
C MET A 769 2.32 -16.78 -28.83
N PHE A 770 2.52 -18.00 -28.37
CA PHE A 770 1.58 -18.71 -27.53
C PHE A 770 1.31 -17.97 -26.22
N MET A 771 2.36 -17.66 -25.45
CA MET A 771 2.22 -16.96 -24.18
C MET A 771 1.47 -15.64 -24.39
N PHE A 772 1.84 -14.90 -25.43
CA PHE A 772 1.17 -13.67 -25.81
C PHE A 772 -0.32 -13.84 -26.12
N ARG A 773 -0.69 -14.82 -26.96
CA ARG A 773 -2.09 -15.10 -27.29
C ARG A 773 -2.88 -15.47 -26.02
N MET A 774 -2.32 -16.29 -25.14
CA MET A 774 -2.96 -16.64 -23.87
C MET A 774 -3.17 -15.43 -22.97
N VAL A 775 -2.15 -14.59 -22.76
CA VAL A 775 -2.24 -13.38 -21.94
C VAL A 775 -3.38 -12.47 -22.41
N LYS A 776 -3.56 -12.31 -23.73
CA LYS A 776 -4.65 -11.53 -24.31
C LYS A 776 -6.03 -12.18 -24.20
N MET A 777 -6.09 -13.49 -24.33
CA MET A 777 -7.34 -14.25 -24.37
C MET A 777 -7.90 -14.50 -22.97
N ILE A 778 -7.07 -14.98 -22.04
CA ILE A 778 -7.46 -15.54 -20.74
C ILE A 778 -8.35 -14.61 -19.90
N ARG A 779 -8.18 -13.28 -20.06
CA ARG A 779 -9.02 -12.26 -19.41
C ARG A 779 -10.51 -12.38 -19.74
N LYS A 780 -10.88 -12.91 -20.90
CA LYS A 780 -12.29 -13.10 -21.34
C LYS A 780 -12.96 -14.32 -20.69
N TYR A 781 -12.18 -15.16 -20.00
CA TYR A 781 -12.61 -16.50 -19.56
C TYR A 781 -12.51 -16.68 -18.03
N SER A 782 -12.64 -15.57 -17.28
CA SER A 782 -12.46 -15.56 -15.82
C SER A 782 -11.13 -16.17 -15.36
N GLY A 783 -10.10 -16.12 -16.20
CA GLY A 783 -8.79 -16.67 -15.90
C GLY A 783 -7.71 -15.62 -15.69
N GLY A 784 -6.58 -16.06 -15.13
CA GLY A 784 -5.35 -15.30 -15.02
C GLY A 784 -4.16 -16.17 -15.41
N ILE A 785 -3.14 -15.54 -15.99
CA ILE A 785 -1.86 -16.20 -16.30
C ILE A 785 -0.74 -15.56 -15.47
N ILE A 786 0.15 -16.38 -14.95
CA ILE A 786 1.41 -15.93 -14.35
C ILE A 786 2.54 -16.35 -15.26
N VAL A 787 3.35 -15.39 -15.71
CA VAL A 787 4.56 -15.65 -16.50
C VAL A 787 5.74 -15.22 -15.65
N ALA A 788 6.61 -16.17 -15.33
CA ALA A 788 7.76 -15.93 -14.47
C ALA A 788 9.07 -16.24 -15.20
N THR A 789 10.08 -15.38 -15.05
CA THR A 789 11.38 -15.55 -15.71
C THR A 789 12.53 -15.01 -14.87
N GLN A 790 13.70 -15.66 -14.98
CA GLN A 790 14.96 -15.16 -14.41
C GLN A 790 15.73 -14.23 -15.35
N ASN A 791 15.60 -14.44 -16.67
CA ASN A 791 16.39 -13.73 -17.67
C ASN A 791 15.49 -12.87 -18.55
N ILE A 792 15.52 -11.55 -18.33
CA ILE A 792 14.74 -10.59 -19.13
C ILE A 792 15.39 -10.32 -20.50
N HIS A 793 16.70 -10.53 -20.63
CA HIS A 793 17.41 -10.32 -21.89
C HIS A 793 16.93 -11.27 -23.00
N ASP A 794 16.54 -12.51 -22.64
CA ASP A 794 15.99 -13.48 -23.60
C ASP A 794 14.67 -13.01 -24.21
N PHE A 795 13.95 -12.15 -23.50
CA PHE A 795 12.72 -11.53 -23.93
C PHE A 795 12.93 -10.26 -24.79
N LYS A 796 14.18 -9.92 -25.14
CA LYS A 796 14.54 -8.75 -25.98
C LYS A 796 15.56 -9.05 -27.08
N GLN A 797 15.83 -10.32 -27.40
CA GLN A 797 16.91 -10.68 -28.34
C GLN A 797 16.65 -10.25 -29.80
N THR A 798 15.40 -10.11 -30.21
CA THR A 798 15.01 -9.66 -31.57
C THR A 798 13.85 -8.66 -31.48
N ASP A 799 13.69 -7.80 -32.49
CA ASP A 799 12.60 -6.82 -32.54
C ASP A 799 11.21 -7.47 -32.41
N VAL A 800 11.03 -8.66 -32.99
CA VAL A 800 9.79 -9.44 -32.89
C VAL A 800 9.56 -9.89 -31.45
N ILE A 801 10.59 -10.44 -30.80
CA ILE A 801 10.51 -10.91 -29.42
C ILE A 801 10.25 -9.75 -28.46
N GLU A 802 10.98 -8.64 -28.60
CA GLU A 802 10.79 -7.45 -27.76
C GLU A 802 9.38 -6.88 -27.89
N ARG A 803 8.84 -6.82 -29.12
CA ARG A 803 7.47 -6.35 -29.35
C ARG A 803 6.44 -7.22 -28.64
N GLU A 804 6.56 -8.54 -28.75
CA GLU A 804 5.61 -9.47 -28.14
C GLU A 804 5.75 -9.50 -26.60
N THR A 805 6.99 -9.42 -26.08
CA THR A 805 7.26 -9.25 -24.64
C THR A 805 6.63 -7.99 -24.09
N THR A 806 6.84 -6.85 -24.74
CA THR A 806 6.25 -5.57 -24.34
C THR A 806 4.73 -5.70 -24.29
N ALA A 807 4.16 -6.43 -25.24
CA ALA A 807 2.73 -6.66 -25.29
C ALA A 807 2.24 -7.65 -24.20
N VAL A 808 3.04 -8.64 -23.77
CA VAL A 808 2.77 -9.46 -22.57
C VAL A 808 2.76 -8.60 -21.30
N LEU A 809 3.76 -7.75 -21.12
CA LEU A 809 3.86 -6.83 -19.99
C LEU A 809 2.66 -5.87 -19.94
N ASN A 810 2.33 -5.22 -21.05
CA ASN A 810 1.21 -4.28 -21.13
C ASN A 810 -0.16 -4.96 -20.94
N ASN A 811 -0.26 -6.28 -21.16
CA ASN A 811 -1.47 -7.05 -20.88
C ASN A 811 -1.39 -7.80 -19.54
N SER A 812 -0.36 -7.55 -18.73
CA SER A 812 -0.24 -8.00 -17.35
C SER A 812 -0.76 -6.92 -16.41
N GLN A 813 -1.75 -7.25 -15.58
CA GLN A 813 -2.26 -6.28 -14.60
C GLN A 813 -1.25 -6.06 -13.49
N TYR A 814 -0.64 -7.15 -13.04
CA TYR A 814 0.30 -7.15 -11.94
C TYR A 814 1.69 -7.39 -12.49
N VAL A 815 2.69 -6.71 -11.93
CA VAL A 815 4.09 -6.99 -12.22
C VAL A 815 4.87 -7.07 -10.91
N GLY A 816 5.60 -8.15 -10.70
CA GLY A 816 6.54 -8.31 -9.60
C GLY A 816 7.97 -8.26 -10.11
N ILE A 817 8.78 -7.35 -9.55
CA ILE A 817 10.20 -7.20 -9.88
C ILE A 817 10.99 -7.42 -8.58
N MET A 818 11.57 -8.61 -8.44
CA MET A 818 12.47 -8.96 -7.33
C MET A 818 13.88 -8.37 -7.57
N GLY A 819 14.86 -8.77 -6.76
CA GLY A 819 16.26 -8.40 -6.96
C GLY A 819 16.73 -8.62 -8.41
N LEU A 820 17.42 -7.63 -8.98
CA LEU A 820 17.97 -7.70 -10.33
C LEU A 820 19.43 -7.26 -10.35
N LYS A 821 20.22 -7.89 -11.21
CA LYS A 821 21.57 -7.41 -11.56
C LYS A 821 21.48 -6.16 -12.41
N GLN A 822 22.56 -5.37 -12.45
CA GLN A 822 22.57 -4.08 -13.16
C GLN A 822 22.13 -4.17 -14.64
N LYS A 823 22.57 -5.20 -15.38
CA LYS A 823 22.20 -5.35 -16.79
C LYS A 823 20.69 -5.59 -16.95
N ASP A 824 20.13 -6.54 -16.21
CA ASP A 824 18.69 -6.86 -16.25
C ASP A 824 17.84 -5.68 -15.77
N LEU A 825 18.34 -4.91 -14.81
CA LEU A 825 17.68 -3.70 -14.32
C LEU A 825 17.62 -2.58 -15.38
N ILE A 826 18.63 -2.48 -16.26
CA ILE A 826 18.59 -1.56 -17.42
C ILE A 826 17.52 -2.05 -18.41
N ASP A 827 17.49 -3.34 -18.70
CA ASP A 827 16.52 -3.92 -19.63
C ASP A 827 15.07 -3.71 -19.17
N VAL A 828 14.82 -3.85 -17.86
CA VAL A 828 13.52 -3.56 -17.23
C VAL A 828 13.19 -2.07 -17.27
N GLN A 829 14.15 -1.19 -16.97
CA GLN A 829 13.93 0.26 -17.10
C GLN A 829 13.48 0.64 -18.51
N ASP A 830 14.12 0.06 -19.53
CA ASP A 830 13.81 0.32 -20.94
C ASP A 830 12.38 -0.10 -21.31
N LEU A 831 11.93 -1.25 -20.80
CA LEU A 831 10.56 -1.73 -20.99
C LEU A 831 9.53 -0.80 -20.32
N TYR A 832 9.89 -0.19 -19.20
CA TYR A 832 9.01 0.70 -18.42
C TYR A 832 9.04 2.17 -18.87
N ARG A 833 9.94 2.58 -19.77
CA ARG A 833 10.05 3.97 -20.23
C ARG A 833 8.73 4.54 -20.75
N ALA A 834 7.93 3.73 -21.45
CA ALA A 834 6.65 4.16 -21.99
C ALA A 834 5.54 4.32 -20.93
N SER A 835 5.70 3.68 -19.76
CA SER A 835 4.75 3.71 -18.64
C SER A 835 5.20 4.63 -17.50
N GLY A 836 5.95 5.70 -17.82
CA GLY A 836 6.47 6.67 -16.86
C GLY A 836 7.83 6.31 -16.22
N GLY A 837 8.41 5.16 -16.57
CA GLY A 837 9.69 4.71 -16.03
C GLY A 837 9.64 4.23 -14.58
N LEU A 838 10.79 3.82 -14.05
CA LEU A 838 10.98 3.51 -12.63
C LEU A 838 11.60 4.73 -11.91
N SER A 839 11.15 5.00 -10.69
CA SER A 839 11.71 6.09 -9.89
C SER A 839 13.13 5.75 -9.40
N LYS A 840 13.93 6.76 -9.05
CA LYS A 840 15.28 6.55 -8.48
C LYS A 840 15.23 5.69 -7.22
N GLN A 841 14.16 5.81 -6.43
CA GLN A 841 13.96 5.02 -5.20
C GLN A 841 13.63 3.56 -5.53
N GLU A 842 12.77 3.31 -6.52
CA GLU A 842 12.43 1.96 -6.99
C GLU A 842 13.66 1.24 -7.56
N ILE A 843 14.45 1.93 -8.39
CA ILE A 843 15.71 1.40 -8.94
C ILE A 843 16.68 1.05 -7.80
N THR A 844 16.83 1.94 -6.82
CA THR A 844 17.69 1.71 -5.65
C THR A 844 17.20 0.53 -4.83
N PHE A 845 15.89 0.40 -4.62
CA PHE A 845 15.28 -0.70 -3.89
C PHE A 845 15.55 -2.04 -4.60
N ILE A 846 15.22 -2.14 -5.91
CA ILE A 846 15.41 -3.37 -6.69
C ILE A 846 16.88 -3.80 -6.71
N SER A 847 17.82 -2.86 -6.83
CA SER A 847 19.27 -3.17 -6.85
C SER A 847 19.82 -3.67 -5.52
N LYS A 848 19.13 -3.40 -4.41
CA LYS A 848 19.53 -3.78 -3.04
C LYS A 848 18.59 -4.78 -2.39
N ALA A 849 17.57 -5.25 -3.11
CA ALA A 849 16.51 -6.08 -2.57
C ALA A 849 17.10 -7.38 -2.03
N ALA A 850 16.71 -7.75 -0.81
CA ALA A 850 17.01 -9.07 -0.24
C ALA A 850 16.07 -10.13 -0.82
N THR A 851 16.39 -11.41 -0.57
CA THR A 851 15.50 -12.53 -0.92
C THR A 851 14.10 -12.31 -0.32
N GLY A 852 13.06 -12.40 -1.16
CA GLY A 852 11.67 -12.16 -0.75
C GLY A 852 11.23 -10.69 -0.77
N GLU A 853 12.09 -9.76 -1.14
CA GLU A 853 11.72 -8.36 -1.42
C GLU A 853 11.44 -8.15 -2.90
N MET A 854 10.42 -7.36 -3.23
CA MET A 854 10.09 -7.02 -4.62
C MET A 854 9.38 -5.67 -4.76
N LEU A 855 9.54 -5.02 -5.91
CA LEU A 855 8.60 -4.01 -6.37
C LEU A 855 7.38 -4.71 -6.95
N PHE A 856 6.22 -4.53 -6.32
CA PHE A 856 4.94 -5.10 -6.73
C PHE A 856 4.02 -4.01 -7.29
N CYS A 857 3.82 -4.03 -8.59
CA CYS A 857 2.97 -3.10 -9.33
C CYS A 857 1.54 -3.65 -9.42
N LEU A 858 0.57 -2.89 -8.93
CA LEU A 858 -0.87 -3.16 -9.08
C LEU A 858 -1.45 -2.50 -10.34
N SER A 859 -0.89 -1.36 -10.71
CA SER A 859 -1.18 -0.57 -11.90
C SER A 859 0.03 0.30 -12.24
N ASP A 860 -0.02 1.06 -13.34
CA ASP A 860 1.08 1.96 -13.73
C ASP A 860 1.43 2.99 -12.64
N HIS A 861 0.45 3.38 -11.81
CA HIS A 861 0.59 4.41 -10.76
C HIS A 861 0.62 3.86 -9.33
N ILE A 862 0.16 2.62 -9.10
CA ILE A 862 0.12 2.03 -7.76
C ILE A 862 1.16 0.92 -7.70
N ARG A 863 2.29 1.24 -7.06
CA ARG A 863 3.45 0.35 -6.92
C ARG A 863 3.87 0.29 -5.46
N HIS A 864 4.27 -0.89 -5.01
CA HIS A 864 4.66 -1.11 -3.64
C HIS A 864 6.01 -1.82 -3.59
N CYS A 865 7.00 -1.20 -2.96
CA CYS A 865 8.19 -1.92 -2.50
C CYS A 865 7.78 -2.77 -1.29
N ILE A 866 7.77 -4.09 -1.44
CA ILE A 866 7.25 -5.02 -0.43
C ILE A 866 8.28 -6.04 0.02
N THR A 867 8.10 -6.51 1.25
CA THR A 867 8.69 -7.74 1.77
C THR A 867 7.57 -8.77 1.88
N VAL A 868 7.70 -9.90 1.18
CA VAL A 868 6.70 -10.98 1.19
C VAL A 868 6.69 -11.66 2.55
N GLU A 869 5.50 -11.80 3.14
CA GLU A 869 5.32 -12.45 4.43
C GLU A 869 4.84 -13.90 4.26
N TYR A 870 5.44 -14.81 5.05
CA TYR A 870 5.05 -16.22 5.10
C TYR A 870 4.71 -16.60 6.53
N ASN A 871 3.54 -17.20 6.73
CA ASN A 871 3.17 -17.73 8.05
C ASN A 871 3.89 -19.04 8.37
N ASN A 872 3.86 -19.51 9.62
CA ASN A 872 4.58 -20.71 10.04
C ASN A 872 4.22 -21.96 9.22
N PHE A 873 2.94 -22.09 8.85
CA PHE A 873 2.47 -23.22 8.04
C PHE A 873 2.99 -23.14 6.59
N GLU A 874 3.00 -21.93 6.00
CA GLU A 874 3.61 -21.67 4.70
C GLU A 874 5.11 -21.98 4.74
N VAL A 875 5.81 -21.57 5.79
CA VAL A 875 7.23 -21.90 5.97
C VAL A 875 7.42 -23.42 5.98
N GLU A 876 6.64 -24.13 6.79
CA GLU A 876 6.71 -25.59 6.88
C GLU A 876 6.42 -26.28 5.55
N LYS A 877 5.43 -25.82 4.77
CA LYS A 877 5.00 -26.52 3.54
C LYS A 877 5.72 -26.08 2.27
N LEU A 878 6.21 -24.84 2.21
CA LEU A 878 6.79 -24.26 0.99
C LEU A 878 8.32 -24.25 0.98
N PHE A 879 8.97 -24.24 2.15
CA PHE A 879 10.42 -24.16 2.28
C PHE A 879 11.08 -25.53 2.56
N VAL A 880 10.32 -26.62 2.47
CA VAL A 880 10.88 -27.97 2.60
C VAL A 880 11.96 -28.16 1.55
N LYS A 881 13.20 -28.33 2.00
CA LYS A 881 14.32 -28.78 1.17
C LYS A 881 14.00 -30.20 0.71
N ASN A 882 14.12 -30.44 -0.60
CA ASN A 882 14.42 -31.78 -1.07
C ASN A 882 15.65 -32.27 -0.31
N GLY A 883 15.50 -33.41 0.36
CA GLY A 883 16.46 -33.94 1.32
C GLY A 883 17.85 -34.19 0.71
N GLY A 884 18.84 -34.00 1.58
CA GLY A 884 20.23 -34.37 1.40
C GLY A 884 20.98 -33.94 2.65
N GLU A 885 21.52 -34.93 3.36
CA GLU A 885 22.49 -34.79 4.45
C GLU A 885 23.64 -33.82 4.12
#